data_AF-A0A442XXB9-F1
#
_entry.id   AF-A0A442XXB9-F1
#
_cell.length_a   1.000
_cell.length_b   1.000
_cell.length_c   1.000
_cell.angle_alpha   90.00
_cell.angle_beta   90.00
_cell.angle_gamma   90.00
#
_symmetry.space_group_name_H-M   'P 1'
#
loop_
_entity.id
_entity.type
_entity.pdbx_description
1 polymer ?
#
loop_
_entity_poly.entity_id
_entity_poly.type
_entity_poly.pdbx_seq_one_letter_code
_entity_poly.pdbx_strand_id
1 'polypeptide(L)'
;MADHAEQIAGAGPIAEALAAEATARETADAALDQRIDTLDAANLPARMTVAEAELADHETRIDNAESLITTGAKTPVAVSALSTVNIPLATGVVNGATIGGYVVATGQLVVLAGQTAPAENGAYPVVAAGATVRAAAFDTSAELLGSTFAPTDGSWQGTVFAVRNTAAINVGVDAITITHAYGTPGNPTQVEVNAARQGEANLGANLTAMKAVSATLALQADVVSMLEGLSVPTARLTEAAGSVSPSVYRSYSFVSGDTIEHVVVAKAAERGVLQLIHSAAGAAYTANFDLELGVVASTSGANIVSASITDLGSGWYECKAVVLVAANVTNNVQARMSASGALPYAADGVSGMYIRSIVLRKQGLTANLFPSSDAANAAFTKQSVTVTSTTSPNEPALIALPPIVDDLDVIVRGRMTASKVVEPAVSGSPSTWQAKSVVVGDLIVWEVIAKRAERKRLNLFSNNAALIDCTFDLELGTVAQGGAAVTGSSCTALGKGWFKCRVEATASASASSNWQHRIFKDTGTHPYIGDGVSGLYIQRSSFSLNGGANIFGSAEDLSTSGWTKSAGLTVVADAALYLGLLSDPTAIGGDPYDDGSAALVGKKLALIGSSISAGAYYVPLLVGMTGMIATNLAVSGSALGLSTTGYPSYGMSNAIAGIPADTELVILEPGPNAFGAQETPLGVLGDTTYATHHGSLWAACAAIRVQAPNAKIVMIGTYSGGPGHATHRIGRTNGQGNTLVQFMKAEREVANMLAIPFIDISQSGIGYLTSTLYMFDELHPNPAGSLRHATYDAECLREMVRRGLFT
;
A
#
# COMPACT_ATOMS: atom_id res chain seq x y z
N MET A 1 22.19 -19.50 -81.19
CA MET A 1 22.31 -19.61 -79.72
C MET A 1 23.66 -19.08 -79.24
N ALA A 2 24.00 -17.84 -79.60
CA ALA A 2 25.16 -17.11 -79.09
C ALA A 2 24.91 -15.58 -79.08
N ASP A 3 23.67 -15.13 -79.31
CA ASP A 3 23.34 -13.71 -79.62
C ASP A 3 22.31 -13.10 -78.64
N HIS A 4 21.87 -13.85 -77.62
CA HIS A 4 21.05 -13.29 -76.54
C HIS A 4 21.87 -12.99 -75.27
N ALA A 5 23.15 -13.34 -75.25
CA ALA A 5 24.04 -13.07 -74.12
C ALA A 5 24.69 -11.66 -74.21
N GLU A 6 24.74 -11.04 -75.39
CA GLU A 6 25.37 -9.72 -75.57
C GLU A 6 24.39 -8.54 -75.46
N GLN A 7 23.08 -8.73 -75.68
CA GLN A 7 22.07 -7.67 -75.50
C GLN A 7 21.71 -7.36 -74.04
N ILE A 8 22.20 -8.15 -73.08
CA ILE A 8 22.06 -7.88 -71.65
C ILE A 8 23.32 -7.17 -71.10
N ALA A 9 24.32 -6.89 -71.94
CA ALA A 9 25.60 -6.31 -71.53
C ALA A 9 25.75 -4.80 -71.83
N GLY A 10 24.75 -4.11 -72.38
CA GLY A 10 24.87 -2.67 -72.66
C GLY A 10 23.55 -1.93 -72.71
N ALA A 11 23.30 -1.10 -71.70
CA ALA A 11 22.26 -0.06 -71.69
C ALA A 11 20.79 -0.53 -71.79
N GLY A 12 20.43 -1.63 -71.13
CA GLY A 12 19.03 -2.03 -70.90
C GLY A 12 18.57 -1.75 -69.47
N PRO A 13 17.26 -1.63 -69.21
CA PRO A 13 16.70 -1.29 -67.88
C PRO A 13 17.11 -2.26 -66.75
N ILE A 14 17.47 -3.50 -67.09
CA ILE A 14 18.03 -4.47 -66.12
C ILE A 14 19.48 -4.11 -65.74
N ALA A 15 20.30 -3.68 -66.69
CA ALA A 15 21.67 -3.22 -66.42
C ALA A 15 21.67 -1.90 -65.63
N GLU A 16 20.72 -0.99 -65.92
CA GLU A 16 20.50 0.22 -65.13
C GLU A 16 20.01 -0.11 -63.70
N ALA A 17 19.12 -1.09 -63.55
CA ALA A 17 18.66 -1.55 -62.23
C ALA A 17 19.78 -2.22 -61.43
N LEU A 18 20.62 -3.05 -62.05
CA LEU A 18 21.80 -3.65 -61.43
C LEU A 18 22.86 -2.61 -61.06
N ALA A 19 23.07 -1.59 -61.89
CA ALA A 19 23.97 -0.47 -61.58
C ALA A 19 23.41 0.36 -60.41
N ALA A 20 22.11 0.66 -60.41
CA ALA A 20 21.45 1.36 -59.32
C ALA A 20 21.48 0.56 -58.01
N GLU A 21 21.31 -0.77 -58.08
CA GLU A 21 21.44 -1.65 -56.92
C GLU A 21 22.90 -1.72 -56.42
N ALA A 22 23.88 -1.77 -57.32
CA ALA A 22 25.29 -1.72 -56.94
C ALA A 22 25.64 -0.39 -56.24
N THR A 23 25.20 0.75 -56.77
CA THR A 23 25.37 2.07 -56.13
C THR A 23 24.62 2.16 -54.79
N ALA A 24 23.43 1.57 -54.69
CA ALA A 24 22.68 1.53 -53.44
C ALA A 24 23.37 0.67 -52.37
N ARG A 25 23.96 -0.47 -52.77
CA ARG A 25 24.76 -1.32 -51.88
C ARG A 25 26.04 -0.60 -51.44
N GLU A 26 26.75 0.05 -52.36
CA GLU A 26 27.94 0.83 -52.04
C GLU A 26 27.62 2.00 -51.08
N THR A 27 26.47 2.65 -51.27
CA THR A 27 25.98 3.70 -50.35
C THR A 27 25.59 3.13 -48.99
N ALA A 28 24.98 1.94 -48.95
CA ALA A 28 24.59 1.26 -47.72
C ALA A 28 25.82 0.76 -46.94
N ASP A 29 26.83 0.23 -47.63
CA ASP A 29 28.11 -0.18 -47.04
C ASP A 29 28.84 1.03 -46.46
N ALA A 30 28.93 2.14 -47.22
CA ALA A 30 29.51 3.39 -46.72
C ALA A 30 28.76 3.94 -45.49
N ALA A 31 27.42 3.84 -45.47
CA ALA A 31 26.61 4.26 -44.32
C ALA A 31 26.77 3.30 -43.11
N LEU A 32 27.00 2.01 -43.35
CA LEU A 32 27.26 1.03 -42.31
C LEU A 32 28.64 1.27 -41.69
N ASP A 33 29.67 1.49 -42.52
CA ASP A 33 31.02 1.84 -42.07
C ASP A 33 31.00 3.13 -41.25
N GLN A 34 30.29 4.17 -41.71
CA GLN A 34 30.16 5.42 -40.97
C GLN A 34 29.44 5.24 -39.61
N ARG A 35 28.49 4.30 -39.52
CA ARG A 35 27.82 3.95 -38.26
C ARG A 35 28.74 3.15 -37.33
N ILE A 36 29.53 2.23 -37.87
CA ILE A 36 30.55 1.49 -37.11
C ILE A 36 31.60 2.47 -36.58
N ASP A 37 32.10 3.37 -37.40
CA ASP A 37 33.02 4.45 -37.01
C ASP A 37 32.43 5.33 -35.91
N THR A 38 31.13 5.66 -35.99
CA THR A 38 30.44 6.44 -34.96
C THR A 38 30.28 5.66 -33.65
N LEU A 39 29.95 4.37 -33.73
CA LEU A 39 29.82 3.49 -32.56
C LEU A 39 31.17 3.26 -31.88
N ASP A 40 32.22 3.05 -32.67
CA ASP A 40 33.59 2.93 -32.19
C ASP A 40 34.07 4.26 -31.61
N ALA A 41 33.81 5.40 -32.25
CA ALA A 41 34.11 6.72 -31.70
C ALA A 41 33.33 7.05 -30.41
N ALA A 42 32.14 6.46 -30.20
CA ALA A 42 31.37 6.67 -28.97
C ALA A 42 31.80 5.74 -27.83
N ASN A 43 32.15 4.48 -28.13
CA ASN A 43 32.41 3.46 -27.10
C ASN A 43 33.89 3.22 -26.83
N LEU A 44 34.75 3.36 -27.84
CA LEU A 44 36.19 3.13 -27.69
C LEU A 44 36.84 4.16 -26.78
N PRO A 45 36.57 5.47 -26.86
CA PRO A 45 37.14 6.43 -25.92
C PRO A 45 36.70 6.17 -24.48
N ALA A 46 35.44 5.80 -24.25
CA ALA A 46 34.95 5.46 -22.91
C ALA A 46 35.65 4.21 -22.34
N ARG A 47 35.81 3.16 -23.15
CA ARG A 47 36.55 1.94 -22.76
C ARG A 47 38.04 2.22 -22.57
N MET A 48 38.63 3.09 -23.40
CA MET A 48 40.02 3.52 -23.28
C MET A 48 40.24 4.36 -22.03
N THR A 49 39.36 5.30 -21.69
CA THR A 49 39.47 6.08 -20.45
C THR A 49 39.39 5.19 -19.21
N VAL A 50 38.54 4.16 -19.23
CA VAL A 50 38.49 3.14 -18.15
C VAL A 50 39.80 2.34 -18.11
N ALA A 51 40.29 1.87 -19.27
CA ALA A 51 41.55 1.14 -19.35
C ALA A 51 42.77 2.00 -18.96
N GLU A 52 42.77 3.29 -19.29
CA GLU A 52 43.81 4.26 -18.92
C GLU A 52 43.84 4.50 -17.40
N ALA A 53 42.66 4.57 -16.76
CA ALA A 53 42.57 4.65 -15.31
C ALA A 53 43.05 3.35 -14.63
N GLU A 54 42.72 2.18 -15.17
CA GLU A 54 43.24 0.89 -14.69
C GLU A 54 44.76 0.76 -14.90
N LEU A 55 45.27 1.23 -16.04
CA LEU A 55 46.69 1.26 -16.35
C LEU A 55 47.47 2.18 -15.39
N ALA A 56 46.93 3.36 -15.06
CA ALA A 56 47.55 4.27 -14.10
C ALA A 56 47.63 3.66 -12.67
N ASP A 57 46.60 2.92 -12.25
CA ASP A 57 46.63 2.14 -10.99
C ASP A 57 47.68 1.02 -11.05
N HIS A 58 47.71 0.26 -12.15
CA HIS A 58 48.70 -0.79 -12.35
C HIS A 58 50.12 -0.24 -12.40
N GLU A 59 50.36 0.89 -13.07
CA GLU A 59 51.65 1.57 -13.14
C GLU A 59 52.08 2.03 -11.75
N THR A 60 51.18 2.64 -10.97
CA THR A 60 51.45 2.99 -9.56
C THR A 60 51.79 1.76 -8.70
N ARG A 61 51.09 0.63 -8.90
CA ARG A 61 51.36 -0.63 -8.18
C ARG A 61 52.68 -1.27 -8.60
N ILE A 62 53.02 -1.20 -9.89
CA ILE A 62 54.28 -1.68 -10.46
C ILE A 62 55.44 -0.81 -9.95
N ASP A 63 55.33 0.52 -9.99
CA ASP A 63 56.33 1.45 -9.45
C ASP A 63 56.59 1.21 -7.96
N ASN A 64 55.54 0.93 -7.19
CA ASN A 64 55.67 0.53 -5.78
C ASN A 64 56.41 -0.81 -5.62
N ALA A 65 56.13 -1.80 -6.48
CA ALA A 65 56.82 -3.08 -6.47
C ALA A 65 58.29 -2.96 -6.94
N GLU A 66 58.56 -2.21 -8.00
CA GLU A 66 59.90 -1.92 -8.52
C GLU A 66 60.73 -1.11 -7.53
N SER A 67 60.12 -0.16 -6.81
CA SER A 67 60.76 0.56 -5.70
C SER A 67 61.20 -0.39 -4.57
N LEU A 68 60.37 -1.38 -4.22
CA LEU A 68 60.70 -2.39 -3.21
C LEU A 68 61.82 -3.33 -3.68
N ILE A 69 61.83 -3.70 -4.96
CA ILE A 69 62.85 -4.56 -5.56
C ILE A 69 64.20 -3.82 -5.68
N THR A 70 64.19 -2.57 -6.13
CA THR A 70 65.40 -1.75 -6.35
C THR A 70 66.11 -1.39 -5.04
N THR A 71 65.35 -1.25 -3.93
CA THR A 71 65.91 -0.96 -2.60
C THR A 71 66.45 -2.21 -1.89
N GLY A 72 66.16 -3.42 -2.40
CA GLY A 72 66.51 -4.68 -1.73
C GLY A 72 65.68 -4.92 -0.47
N ALA A 73 64.36 -4.92 -0.61
CA ALA A 73 63.44 -5.13 0.51
C ALA A 73 63.79 -6.42 1.28
N LYS A 74 64.15 -6.24 2.55
CA LYS A 74 64.36 -7.35 3.48
C LYS A 74 63.01 -7.93 3.87
N THR A 75 62.98 -9.23 4.15
CA THR A 75 61.81 -9.93 4.69
C THR A 75 61.22 -9.13 5.85
N PRO A 76 59.90 -8.81 5.85
CA PRO A 76 59.30 -8.05 6.93
C PRO A 76 59.53 -8.67 8.29
N VAL A 77 60.05 -7.87 9.20
CA VAL A 77 60.25 -8.28 10.58
C VAL A 77 58.95 -8.08 11.35
N ALA A 78 58.46 -9.15 11.96
CA ALA A 78 57.29 -9.07 12.83
C ALA A 78 57.61 -8.21 14.06
N VAL A 79 56.78 -7.21 14.31
CA VAL A 79 56.87 -6.34 15.49
C VAL A 79 55.52 -6.35 16.21
N SER A 80 55.52 -6.21 17.53
CA SER A 80 54.28 -6.27 18.31
C SER A 80 53.37 -5.08 18.01
N ALA A 81 53.93 -3.88 17.89
CA ALA A 81 53.16 -2.68 17.55
C ALA A 81 54.01 -1.64 16.83
N LEU A 82 53.35 -0.70 16.16
CA LEU A 82 53.97 0.46 15.52
C LEU A 82 53.24 1.73 15.92
N SER A 83 53.99 2.80 16.20
CA SER A 83 53.45 4.14 16.43
C SER A 83 53.93 5.11 15.38
N THR A 84 53.00 5.81 14.73
CA THR A 84 53.27 7.00 13.90
C THR A 84 53.20 8.30 14.69
N VAL A 85 53.02 8.20 16.01
CA VAL A 85 53.00 9.32 16.96
C VAL A 85 54.22 9.22 17.87
N ASN A 86 54.70 10.37 18.35
CA ASN A 86 55.87 10.46 19.23
C ASN A 86 55.65 9.69 20.55
N ILE A 87 56.62 8.84 20.89
CA ILE A 87 56.67 8.06 22.14
C ILE A 87 58.00 8.37 22.83
N PRO A 88 58.02 8.92 24.06
CA PRO A 88 59.26 9.26 24.75
C PRO A 88 60.14 8.02 25.00
N LEU A 89 61.35 7.96 24.41
CA LEU A 89 62.23 6.79 24.58
C LEU A 89 62.66 6.54 26.03
N ALA A 90 62.71 7.59 26.86
CA ALA A 90 63.15 7.50 28.25
C ALA A 90 62.15 6.77 29.17
N THR A 91 60.86 6.76 28.82
CA THR A 91 59.79 6.32 29.74
C THR A 91 58.61 5.62 29.05
N GLY A 92 58.44 5.79 27.75
CA GLY A 92 57.25 5.36 27.00
C GLY A 92 57.35 3.98 26.33
N VAL A 93 58.53 3.37 26.29
CA VAL A 93 58.76 2.04 25.67
C VAL A 93 59.03 0.99 26.76
N VAL A 94 58.09 0.89 27.69
CA VAL A 94 58.20 0.07 28.92
C VAL A 94 57.05 -0.93 29.04
N ASN A 95 57.21 -1.94 29.88
CA ASN A 95 56.18 -2.95 30.16
C ASN A 95 54.84 -2.32 30.57
N GLY A 96 53.76 -2.74 29.92
CA GLY A 96 52.40 -2.23 30.15
C GLY A 96 52.08 -0.89 29.47
N ALA A 97 53.03 -0.28 28.75
CA ALA A 97 52.75 0.90 27.95
C ALA A 97 51.82 0.56 26.76
N THR A 98 51.02 1.53 26.30
CA THR A 98 50.23 1.39 25.08
C THR A 98 50.96 2.07 23.92
N ILE A 99 51.36 1.30 22.92
CA ILE A 99 52.05 1.78 21.72
C ILE A 99 51.22 1.40 20.51
N GLY A 100 50.87 2.38 19.66
CA GLY A 100 50.07 2.10 18.47
C GLY A 100 48.73 1.41 18.75
N GLY A 101 48.11 1.68 19.91
CA GLY A 101 46.85 1.05 20.32
C GLY A 101 46.96 -0.35 20.94
N TYR A 102 48.18 -0.87 21.16
CA TYR A 102 48.41 -2.19 21.78
C TYR A 102 49.21 -2.08 23.07
N VAL A 103 48.85 -2.87 24.09
CA VAL A 103 49.55 -2.93 25.38
C VAL A 103 50.74 -3.87 25.27
N VAL A 104 51.95 -3.31 25.36
CA VAL A 104 53.19 -4.04 25.10
C VAL A 104 53.81 -4.62 26.37
N ALA A 105 54.55 -5.72 26.24
CA ALA A 105 55.22 -6.43 27.32
C ALA A 105 56.75 -6.44 27.17
N THR A 106 57.49 -6.56 28.27
CA THR A 106 58.96 -6.63 28.24
C THR A 106 59.48 -7.67 27.25
N GLY A 107 60.47 -7.29 26.45
CA GLY A 107 61.10 -8.14 25.44
C GLY A 107 60.41 -8.11 24.07
N GLN A 108 59.21 -7.54 23.96
CA GLN A 108 58.56 -7.32 22.67
C GLN A 108 59.30 -6.24 21.86
N LEU A 109 59.23 -6.33 20.53
CA LEU A 109 59.83 -5.34 19.63
C LEU A 109 58.74 -4.43 19.08
N VAL A 110 58.94 -3.11 19.16
CA VAL A 110 58.01 -2.12 18.61
C VAL A 110 58.72 -1.18 17.64
N VAL A 111 57.97 -0.54 16.76
CA VAL A 111 58.50 0.45 15.81
C VAL A 111 57.93 1.82 16.10
N LEU A 112 58.82 2.81 16.13
CA LEU A 112 58.47 4.22 16.30
C LEU A 112 58.81 4.92 14.98
N ALA A 113 57.77 5.33 14.26
CA ALA A 113 57.87 5.92 12.92
C ALA A 113 57.58 7.43 12.88
N GLY A 114 57.17 8.02 14.01
CA GLY A 114 56.79 9.43 14.13
C GLY A 114 57.36 10.15 15.34
N GLN A 115 58.64 9.90 15.67
CA GLN A 115 59.35 10.62 16.71
C GLN A 115 59.51 12.10 16.37
N THR A 116 59.52 12.96 17.39
CA THR A 116 59.75 14.40 17.24
C THR A 116 61.12 14.70 16.66
N ALA A 117 62.14 13.92 17.01
CA ALA A 117 63.42 13.90 16.31
C ALA A 117 63.42 12.73 15.31
N PRO A 118 63.36 12.96 13.98
CA PRO A 118 63.26 11.87 13.00
C PRO A 118 64.45 10.89 12.99
N ALA A 119 65.61 11.29 13.52
CA ALA A 119 66.76 10.40 13.72
C ALA A 119 66.50 9.32 14.79
N GLU A 120 65.48 9.49 15.63
CA GLU A 120 65.04 8.53 16.65
C GLU A 120 63.99 7.55 16.11
N ASN A 121 63.54 7.67 14.86
CA ASN A 121 62.65 6.66 14.28
C ASN A 121 63.37 5.32 14.15
N GLY A 122 62.73 4.21 14.51
CA GLY A 122 63.38 2.90 14.54
C GLY A 122 62.62 1.82 15.29
N ALA A 123 63.24 0.64 15.36
CA ALA A 123 62.75 -0.48 16.16
C ALA A 123 63.41 -0.51 17.55
N TYR A 124 62.61 -0.71 18.59
CA TYR A 124 63.01 -0.63 19.99
C TYR A 124 62.44 -1.82 20.78
N PRO A 125 63.25 -2.53 21.60
CA PRO A 125 62.76 -3.55 22.50
C PRO A 125 62.08 -2.89 23.71
N VAL A 126 60.96 -3.44 24.14
CA VAL A 126 60.23 -2.97 25.31
C VAL A 126 60.98 -3.39 26.57
N VAL A 127 61.36 -2.42 27.40
CA VAL A 127 62.13 -2.67 28.63
C VAL A 127 61.22 -2.86 29.84
N ALA A 128 61.73 -3.46 30.92
CA ALA A 128 60.96 -3.60 32.16
C ALA A 128 60.65 -2.23 32.80
N ALA A 129 61.62 -1.31 32.76
CA ALA A 129 61.49 0.09 33.18
C ALA A 129 62.69 0.90 32.64
N GLY A 130 62.54 2.23 32.57
CA GLY A 130 63.61 3.15 32.16
C GLY A 130 63.72 3.37 30.65
N ALA A 131 64.85 3.92 30.22
CA ALA A 131 65.08 4.28 28.83
C ALA A 131 65.33 3.05 27.95
N THR A 132 64.66 2.98 26.80
CA THR A 132 64.98 2.00 25.77
C THR A 132 66.15 2.47 24.90
N VAL A 133 66.89 1.51 24.34
CA VAL A 133 67.86 1.73 23.26
C VAL A 133 67.35 1.11 21.97
N ARG A 134 67.85 1.56 20.82
CA ARG A 134 67.51 0.98 19.52
C ARG A 134 67.88 -0.51 19.51
N ALA A 135 67.05 -1.34 18.88
CA ALA A 135 67.31 -2.76 18.81
C ALA A 135 68.61 -3.05 18.03
N ALA A 136 69.42 -3.98 18.54
CA ALA A 136 70.73 -4.32 17.98
C ALA A 136 70.69 -4.86 16.53
N ALA A 137 69.52 -5.32 16.07
CA ALA A 137 69.33 -5.76 14.67
C ALA A 137 69.01 -4.60 13.72
N PHE A 138 68.93 -3.37 14.22
CA PHE A 138 68.50 -2.16 13.51
C PHE A 138 69.29 -0.93 13.96
N ASP A 139 70.53 -1.08 14.41
CA ASP A 139 71.35 0.02 14.94
C ASP A 139 72.48 0.47 13.99
N THR A 140 72.64 -0.20 12.85
CA THR A 140 73.54 0.22 11.76
C THR A 140 72.79 0.65 10.49
N SER A 141 73.49 1.42 9.65
CA SER A 141 73.01 1.84 8.31
C SER A 141 72.62 0.64 7.44
N ALA A 142 73.48 -0.39 7.41
CA ALA A 142 73.28 -1.58 6.60
C ALA A 142 72.08 -2.40 7.07
N GLU A 143 71.75 -2.36 8.36
CA GLU A 143 70.57 -3.02 8.92
C GLU A 143 69.29 -2.24 8.65
N LEU A 144 69.27 -0.92 8.83
CA LEU A 144 68.08 -0.09 8.64
C LEU A 144 67.69 0.06 7.16
N LEU A 145 68.65 0.21 6.26
CA LEU A 145 68.35 0.34 4.83
C LEU A 145 67.65 -0.90 4.28
N GLY A 146 66.55 -0.67 3.56
CA GLY A 146 65.70 -1.71 2.99
C GLY A 146 64.90 -2.54 4.02
N SER A 147 64.98 -2.20 5.32
CA SER A 147 64.21 -2.90 6.34
C SER A 147 62.72 -2.60 6.25
N THR A 148 61.92 -3.62 6.51
CA THR A 148 60.47 -3.53 6.59
C THR A 148 59.96 -4.17 7.88
N PHE A 149 58.87 -3.62 8.40
CA PHE A 149 58.29 -4.01 9.68
C PHE A 149 56.81 -4.32 9.50
N ALA A 150 56.37 -5.46 10.03
CA ALA A 150 55.00 -5.92 9.98
C ALA A 150 54.42 -5.97 11.41
N PRO A 151 53.61 -4.96 11.82
CA PRO A 151 52.94 -4.98 13.10
C PRO A 151 51.96 -6.15 13.18
N THR A 152 52.08 -6.94 14.23
CA THR A 152 51.24 -8.10 14.52
C THR A 152 50.02 -7.73 15.35
N ASP A 153 50.08 -6.62 16.09
CA ASP A 153 48.98 -6.08 16.88
C ASP A 153 48.85 -4.56 16.74
N GLY A 154 47.79 -4.00 17.33
CA GLY A 154 47.53 -2.56 17.37
C GLY A 154 46.88 -2.00 16.10
N SER A 155 46.77 -0.68 16.01
CA SER A 155 46.10 0.07 14.94
C SER A 155 46.66 -0.17 13.54
N TRP A 156 47.89 -0.68 13.44
CA TRP A 156 48.58 -0.94 12.19
C TRP A 156 48.74 -2.44 11.89
N GLN A 157 48.01 -3.30 12.61
CA GLN A 157 48.01 -4.75 12.38
C GLN A 157 47.72 -5.08 10.91
N GLY A 158 48.50 -6.02 10.37
CA GLY A 158 48.31 -6.49 9.00
C GLY A 158 48.75 -5.47 7.94
N THR A 159 49.59 -4.51 8.30
CA THR A 159 50.26 -3.61 7.35
C THR A 159 51.78 -3.85 7.38
N VAL A 160 52.48 -3.33 6.37
CA VAL A 160 53.94 -3.32 6.32
C VAL A 160 54.42 -1.88 6.20
N PHE A 161 55.38 -1.50 7.02
CA PHE A 161 56.07 -0.22 6.99
C PHE A 161 57.50 -0.42 6.52
N ALA A 162 58.01 0.49 5.69
CA ALA A 162 59.35 0.39 5.12
C ALA A 162 60.20 1.61 5.50
N VAL A 163 61.49 1.36 5.75
CA VAL A 163 62.50 2.43 5.78
C VAL A 163 62.72 2.91 4.33
N ARG A 164 62.47 4.20 4.08
CA ARG A 164 62.47 4.81 2.74
C ARG A 164 63.74 5.58 2.38
N ASN A 165 64.72 5.62 3.27
CA ASN A 165 66.01 6.23 2.98
C ASN A 165 66.66 5.54 1.77
N THR A 166 67.15 6.32 0.80
CA THR A 166 67.77 5.82 -0.45
C THR A 166 69.29 5.92 -0.45
N ALA A 167 69.89 6.46 0.62
CA ALA A 167 71.33 6.61 0.81
C ALA A 167 71.75 6.10 2.21
N ALA A 168 73.05 5.85 2.40
CA ALA A 168 73.62 5.44 3.68
C ALA A 168 73.16 6.36 4.83
N ILE A 169 72.67 5.76 5.92
CA ILE A 169 72.14 6.46 7.09
C ILE A 169 73.24 6.55 8.16
N ASN A 170 73.60 7.76 8.60
CA ASN A 170 74.38 7.98 9.82
C ASN A 170 73.45 7.90 11.04
N VAL A 171 73.35 6.72 11.65
CA VAL A 171 72.36 6.40 12.70
C VAL A 171 72.52 7.33 13.91
N GLY A 172 71.42 7.93 14.34
CA GLY A 172 71.40 8.92 15.44
C GLY A 172 71.66 10.36 15.01
N VAL A 173 71.99 10.60 13.74
CA VAL A 173 72.18 11.94 13.16
C VAL A 173 71.19 12.19 12.02
N ASP A 174 71.15 11.28 11.06
CA ASP A 174 70.28 11.41 9.89
C ASP A 174 68.83 11.05 10.21
N ALA A 175 67.90 11.74 9.56
CA ALA A 175 66.48 11.43 9.67
C ALA A 175 66.16 10.04 9.07
N ILE A 176 65.46 9.19 9.83
CA ILE A 176 65.02 7.87 9.38
C ILE A 176 63.55 7.96 8.99
N THR A 177 63.26 7.75 7.70
CA THR A 177 61.90 7.86 7.15
C THR A 177 61.26 6.49 7.12
N ILE A 178 60.30 6.24 8.01
CA ILE A 178 59.52 4.99 8.05
C ILE A 178 58.09 5.31 7.64
N THR A 179 57.62 4.79 6.51
CA THR A 179 56.26 5.03 6.03
C THR A 179 55.55 3.73 5.66
N HIS A 180 54.22 3.79 5.66
CA HIS A 180 53.40 2.70 5.19
C HIS A 180 53.83 2.28 3.77
N ALA A 181 53.95 0.97 3.55
CA ALA A 181 54.29 0.38 2.25
C ALA A 181 53.05 -0.26 1.62
N TYR A 182 52.50 -1.29 2.26
CA TYR A 182 51.33 -2.00 1.76
C TYR A 182 50.56 -2.69 2.89
N GLY A 183 49.30 -2.98 2.64
CA GLY A 183 48.48 -3.86 3.47
C GLY A 183 48.69 -5.33 3.13
N THR A 184 48.66 -6.21 4.12
CA THR A 184 48.55 -7.65 3.90
C THR A 184 47.12 -8.03 3.49
N PRO A 185 46.93 -9.08 2.68
CA PRO A 185 45.59 -9.58 2.35
C PRO A 185 44.78 -9.85 3.63
N GLY A 186 43.61 -9.23 3.76
CA GLY A 186 42.75 -9.36 4.95
C GLY A 186 43.03 -8.34 6.06
N ASN A 187 43.80 -7.27 5.80
CA ASN A 187 43.93 -6.18 6.77
C ASN A 187 42.56 -5.54 7.11
N PRO A 188 42.41 -4.94 8.29
CA PRO A 188 41.12 -4.40 8.74
C PRO A 188 40.49 -3.40 7.77
N THR A 189 41.29 -2.51 7.18
CA THR A 189 40.82 -1.51 6.20
C THR A 189 40.29 -2.14 4.91
N GLN A 190 40.93 -3.21 4.42
CA GLN A 190 40.50 -3.95 3.24
C GLN A 190 39.23 -4.74 3.53
N VAL A 191 39.08 -5.29 4.73
CA VAL A 191 37.85 -5.95 5.19
C VAL A 191 36.70 -4.95 5.24
N GLU A 192 36.91 -3.76 5.82
CA GLU A 192 35.90 -2.69 5.87
C GLU A 192 35.50 -2.22 4.46
N VAL A 193 36.46 -1.99 3.57
CA VAL A 193 36.20 -1.58 2.18
C VAL A 193 35.44 -2.67 1.41
N ASN A 194 35.76 -3.95 1.61
CA ASN A 194 35.05 -5.06 0.97
C ASN A 194 33.62 -5.20 1.51
N ALA A 195 33.43 -5.04 2.82
CA ALA A 195 32.10 -5.00 3.44
C ALA A 195 31.27 -3.83 2.90
N ALA A 196 31.87 -2.64 2.75
CA ALA A 196 31.21 -1.45 2.23
C ALA A 196 30.78 -1.57 0.76
N ARG A 197 31.38 -2.48 -0.03
CA ARG A 197 30.94 -2.76 -1.40
C ARG A 197 29.65 -3.59 -1.45
N GLN A 198 29.31 -4.33 -0.40
CA GLN A 198 28.15 -5.23 -0.36
C GLN A 198 28.08 -6.22 -1.54
N GLY A 199 29.22 -6.73 -1.99
CA GLY A 199 29.30 -7.67 -3.11
C GLY A 199 29.53 -7.04 -4.49
N GLU A 200 29.53 -5.71 -4.58
CA GLU A 200 29.85 -4.99 -5.82
C GLU A 200 31.36 -4.93 -6.12
N ALA A 201 31.71 -4.76 -7.40
CA ALA A 201 33.11 -4.76 -7.83
C ALA A 201 33.95 -3.64 -7.17
N ASN A 202 33.34 -2.48 -6.94
CA ASN A 202 33.96 -1.33 -6.29
C ASN A 202 32.89 -0.42 -5.63
N LEU A 203 33.33 0.60 -4.87
CA LEU A 203 32.39 1.52 -4.18
C LEU A 203 31.53 2.34 -5.17
N GLY A 204 32.04 2.66 -6.35
CA GLY A 204 31.29 3.40 -7.38
C GLY A 204 30.12 2.60 -7.94
N ALA A 205 30.30 1.29 -8.11
CA ALA A 205 29.25 0.36 -8.51
C ALA A 205 28.15 0.28 -7.43
N ASN A 206 28.52 0.12 -6.15
CA ASN A 206 27.56 0.14 -5.04
C ASN A 206 26.79 1.48 -4.98
N LEU A 207 27.48 2.61 -5.11
CA LEU A 207 26.82 3.93 -5.16
C LEU A 207 25.81 4.03 -6.30
N THR A 208 26.10 3.45 -7.46
CA THR A 208 25.21 3.43 -8.61
C THR A 208 23.98 2.54 -8.34
N ALA A 209 24.17 1.35 -7.77
CA ALA A 209 23.10 0.45 -7.36
C ALA A 209 22.18 1.12 -6.30
N MET A 210 22.76 1.74 -5.28
CA MET A 210 22.01 2.47 -4.24
C MET A 210 21.18 3.62 -4.81
N LYS A 211 21.70 4.37 -5.79
CA LYS A 211 20.94 5.42 -6.49
C LYS A 211 19.75 4.86 -7.26
N ALA A 212 19.90 3.71 -7.92
CA ALA A 212 18.81 3.06 -8.65
C ALA A 212 17.70 2.55 -7.71
N VAL A 213 18.06 1.96 -6.57
CA VAL A 213 17.10 1.56 -5.53
C VAL A 213 16.38 2.77 -4.96
N SER A 214 17.11 3.85 -4.65
CA SER A 214 16.52 5.09 -4.13
C SER A 214 15.53 5.72 -5.11
N ALA A 215 15.83 5.71 -6.42
CA ALA A 215 14.90 6.19 -7.45
C ALA A 215 13.64 5.33 -7.54
N THR A 216 13.78 4.00 -7.42
CA THR A 216 12.63 3.08 -7.40
C THR A 216 11.75 3.31 -6.18
N LEU A 217 12.36 3.48 -5.01
CA LEU A 217 11.64 3.74 -3.76
C LEU A 217 10.93 5.08 -3.79
N ALA A 218 11.54 6.12 -4.38
CA ALA A 218 10.90 7.42 -4.58
C ALA A 218 9.66 7.32 -5.49
N LEU A 219 9.74 6.54 -6.58
CA LEU A 219 8.58 6.29 -7.45
C LEU A 219 7.46 5.56 -6.69
N GLN A 220 7.80 4.56 -5.87
CA GLN A 220 6.83 3.84 -5.05
C GLN A 220 6.19 4.73 -3.98
N ALA A 221 6.99 5.57 -3.31
CA ALA A 221 6.50 6.53 -2.31
C ALA A 221 5.55 7.56 -2.93
N ASP A 222 5.83 8.00 -4.16
CA ASP A 222 4.95 8.91 -4.89
C ASP A 222 3.62 8.24 -5.29
N VAL A 223 3.65 6.96 -5.72
CA VAL A 223 2.42 6.18 -5.99
C VAL A 223 1.58 6.04 -4.72
N VAL A 224 2.21 5.71 -3.59
CA VAL A 224 1.51 5.66 -2.28
C VAL A 224 0.94 7.05 -1.94
N SER A 225 1.68 8.12 -2.18
CA SER A 225 1.21 9.48 -1.93
C SER A 225 0.01 9.86 -2.79
N MET A 226 -0.06 9.42 -4.06
CA MET A 226 -1.25 9.59 -4.90
C MET A 226 -2.46 8.83 -4.35
N LEU A 227 -2.25 7.59 -3.92
CA LEU A 227 -3.31 6.76 -3.33
C LEU A 227 -3.88 7.39 -2.05
N GLU A 228 -3.02 7.95 -1.21
CA GLU A 228 -3.38 8.60 0.06
C GLU A 228 -3.84 10.07 -0.11
N GLY A 229 -3.79 10.62 -1.33
CA GLY A 229 -4.17 12.00 -1.61
C GLY A 229 -3.21 13.06 -1.06
N LEU A 230 -1.99 12.66 -0.73
CA LEU A 230 -0.93 13.56 -0.30
C LEU A 230 -0.38 14.36 -1.49
N SER A 231 0.27 15.48 -1.20
CA SER A 231 0.95 16.29 -2.21
C SER A 231 2.09 15.50 -2.88
N VAL A 232 2.09 15.45 -4.21
CA VAL A 232 3.08 14.74 -5.02
C VAL A 232 3.89 15.72 -5.87
N PRO A 233 5.23 15.57 -5.98
CA PRO A 233 6.03 16.37 -6.91
C PRO A 233 5.54 16.21 -8.36
N THR A 234 5.31 17.32 -9.06
CA THR A 234 4.73 17.34 -10.40
C THR A 234 5.10 18.62 -11.16
N ALA A 235 4.70 18.78 -12.41
CA ALA A 235 4.61 20.08 -13.07
C ALA A 235 3.15 20.54 -13.18
N ARG A 236 2.94 21.86 -13.21
CA ARG A 236 1.68 22.51 -13.60
C ARG A 236 1.83 23.12 -14.98
N LEU A 237 0.94 22.75 -15.90
CA LEU A 237 0.74 23.44 -17.16
C LEU A 237 -0.23 24.59 -16.91
N THR A 238 0.17 25.80 -17.27
CA THR A 238 -0.67 27.00 -17.20
C THR A 238 -0.81 27.55 -18.61
N GLU A 239 -2.03 27.72 -19.10
CA GLU A 239 -2.27 28.24 -20.46
C GLU A 239 -1.82 29.68 -20.60
N ALA A 240 -1.43 30.07 -21.83
CA ALA A 240 -1.34 31.49 -22.17
C ALA A 240 -2.74 32.06 -22.44
N ALA A 241 -2.95 33.36 -22.21
CA ALA A 241 -4.23 34.02 -22.48
C ALA A 241 -4.53 34.11 -24.00
N GLY A 242 -5.81 34.07 -24.38
CA GLY A 242 -6.27 34.23 -25.77
C GLY A 242 -6.61 32.91 -26.46
N SER A 243 -6.70 32.91 -27.80
CA SER A 243 -7.00 31.69 -28.56
C SER A 243 -5.75 30.81 -28.67
N VAL A 244 -5.74 29.66 -28.00
CA VAL A 244 -4.53 28.84 -27.80
C VAL A 244 -4.76 27.36 -28.05
N SER A 245 -3.66 26.65 -28.35
CA SER A 245 -3.58 25.19 -28.31
C SER A 245 -2.40 24.78 -27.43
N PRO A 246 -2.57 24.82 -26.09
CA PRO A 246 -1.47 24.63 -25.15
C PRO A 246 -0.90 23.23 -25.28
N SER A 247 0.40 23.13 -25.60
CA SER A 247 1.03 21.84 -25.87
C SER A 247 2.45 21.75 -25.34
N VAL A 248 2.78 20.56 -24.85
CA VAL A 248 4.13 20.12 -24.53
C VAL A 248 4.47 18.99 -25.48
N TYR A 249 5.52 19.15 -26.28
CA TYR A 249 5.82 18.20 -27.35
C TYR A 249 7.31 18.02 -27.60
N ARG A 250 7.63 16.91 -28.27
CA ARG A 250 8.96 16.62 -28.79
C ARG A 250 8.85 15.84 -30.10
N SER A 251 9.78 16.11 -31.03
CA SER A 251 9.89 15.34 -32.26
C SER A 251 10.49 13.95 -31.98
N TYR A 252 9.94 12.92 -32.61
CA TYR A 252 10.46 11.55 -32.55
C TYR A 252 10.39 10.89 -33.93
N SER A 253 11.40 10.06 -34.24
CA SER A 253 11.48 9.29 -35.49
C SER A 253 10.93 7.88 -35.27
N PHE A 254 9.71 7.66 -35.74
CA PHE A 254 9.03 6.37 -35.71
C PHE A 254 9.57 5.44 -36.78
N VAL A 255 9.62 4.13 -36.45
CA VAL A 255 10.04 3.07 -37.36
C VAL A 255 8.84 2.19 -37.72
N SER A 256 8.66 1.91 -39.00
CA SER A 256 7.57 1.07 -39.50
C SER A 256 7.58 -0.31 -38.82
N GLY A 257 6.41 -0.78 -38.40
CA GLY A 257 6.22 -2.06 -37.72
C GLY A 257 6.33 -1.99 -36.19
N ASP A 258 6.89 -0.92 -35.62
CA ASP A 258 6.90 -0.75 -34.17
C ASP A 258 5.47 -0.51 -33.64
N THR A 259 5.19 -1.06 -32.46
CA THR A 259 4.02 -0.65 -31.66
C THR A 259 4.50 0.23 -30.52
N ILE A 260 4.03 1.47 -30.49
CA ILE A 260 4.47 2.52 -29.57
C ILE A 260 3.36 2.86 -28.59
N GLU A 261 3.73 3.07 -27.33
CA GLU A 261 2.87 3.59 -26.27
C GLU A 261 3.27 5.04 -25.96
N HIS A 262 2.33 5.96 -26.10
CA HIS A 262 2.44 7.32 -25.57
C HIS A 262 1.65 7.38 -24.26
N VAL A 263 2.36 7.57 -23.14
CA VAL A 263 1.82 7.49 -21.78
C VAL A 263 2.03 8.82 -21.07
N VAL A 264 0.97 9.36 -20.50
CA VAL A 264 1.00 10.59 -19.71
C VAL A 264 0.30 10.37 -18.38
N VAL A 265 0.95 10.78 -17.29
CA VAL A 265 0.34 10.81 -15.95
C VAL A 265 -0.10 12.24 -15.65
N ALA A 266 -1.41 12.46 -15.49
CA ALA A 266 -2.00 13.78 -15.33
C ALA A 266 -3.13 13.80 -14.30
N LYS A 267 -3.40 14.99 -13.75
CA LYS A 267 -4.52 15.28 -12.85
C LYS A 267 -5.21 16.57 -13.29
N ALA A 268 -6.54 16.55 -13.32
CA ALA A 268 -7.34 17.73 -13.61
C ALA A 268 -7.05 18.84 -12.58
N ALA A 269 -7.09 20.09 -13.04
CA ALA A 269 -7.26 21.25 -12.17
C ALA A 269 -8.42 22.05 -12.75
N GLU A 270 -8.21 23.30 -13.16
CA GLU A 270 -9.25 24.08 -13.86
C GLU A 270 -9.47 23.62 -15.32
N ARG A 271 -8.63 22.70 -15.82
CA ARG A 271 -8.75 22.05 -17.13
C ARG A 271 -8.80 20.53 -16.96
N GLY A 272 -9.92 19.94 -17.39
CA GLY A 272 -10.21 18.51 -17.22
C GLY A 272 -9.84 17.61 -18.40
N VAL A 273 -9.46 18.15 -19.57
CA VAL A 273 -9.27 17.31 -20.77
C VAL A 273 -7.80 17.27 -21.23
N LEU A 274 -7.25 16.06 -21.35
CA LEU A 274 -5.92 15.77 -21.90
C LEU A 274 -6.06 15.13 -23.29
N GLN A 275 -5.32 15.65 -24.27
CA GLN A 275 -5.21 15.08 -25.61
C GLN A 275 -3.78 14.59 -25.87
N LEU A 276 -3.63 13.34 -26.31
CA LEU A 276 -2.39 12.79 -26.85
C LEU A 276 -2.50 12.71 -28.36
N ILE A 277 -1.55 13.30 -29.09
CA ILE A 277 -1.65 13.43 -30.55
C ILE A 277 -0.31 13.31 -31.27
N HIS A 278 -0.37 12.71 -32.46
CA HIS A 278 0.64 12.76 -33.51
C HIS A 278 -0.05 12.75 -34.88
N SER A 279 0.35 13.64 -35.79
CA SER A 279 -0.41 13.93 -37.01
C SER A 279 0.23 13.43 -38.32
N ALA A 280 1.42 12.82 -38.29
CA ALA A 280 2.07 12.36 -39.52
C ALA A 280 1.40 11.09 -40.07
N ALA A 281 1.12 11.08 -41.38
CA ALA A 281 0.59 9.91 -42.07
C ALA A 281 1.55 8.72 -41.90
N GLY A 282 1.03 7.57 -41.45
CA GLY A 282 1.83 6.39 -41.10
C GLY A 282 2.10 6.21 -39.62
N ALA A 283 1.79 7.19 -38.77
CA ALA A 283 1.73 7.04 -37.32
C ALA A 283 0.67 7.99 -36.71
N ALA A 284 -0.43 8.23 -37.43
CA ALA A 284 -1.41 9.26 -37.04
C ALA A 284 -2.36 8.74 -35.95
N TYR A 285 -2.43 9.45 -34.83
CA TYR A 285 -3.36 9.16 -33.73
C TYR A 285 -3.76 10.43 -32.98
N THR A 286 -4.94 10.38 -32.37
CA THR A 286 -5.45 11.35 -31.39
C THR A 286 -6.26 10.56 -30.37
N ALA A 287 -5.95 10.73 -29.09
CA ALA A 287 -6.71 10.17 -27.98
C ALA A 287 -7.04 11.30 -27.01
N ASN A 288 -8.32 11.52 -26.75
CA ASN A 288 -8.83 12.51 -25.80
C ASN A 288 -9.29 11.80 -24.53
N PHE A 289 -8.87 12.32 -23.39
CA PHE A 289 -9.13 11.78 -22.06
C PHE A 289 -9.85 12.85 -21.23
N ASP A 290 -10.97 12.48 -20.63
CA ASP A 290 -11.66 13.30 -19.64
C ASP A 290 -11.17 12.86 -18.25
N LEU A 291 -10.38 13.72 -17.61
CA LEU A 291 -9.77 13.48 -16.31
C LEU A 291 -10.74 13.75 -15.15
N GLU A 292 -11.86 14.46 -15.38
CA GLU A 292 -12.88 14.65 -14.35
C GLU A 292 -13.77 13.40 -14.24
N LEU A 293 -14.10 12.80 -15.39
CA LEU A 293 -14.90 11.58 -15.46
C LEU A 293 -14.07 10.28 -15.43
N GLY A 294 -12.76 10.35 -15.64
CA GLY A 294 -11.88 9.18 -15.68
C GLY A 294 -12.14 8.27 -16.89
N VAL A 295 -12.49 8.83 -18.04
CA VAL A 295 -12.85 8.07 -19.26
C VAL A 295 -12.05 8.48 -20.49
N VAL A 296 -11.88 7.54 -21.42
CA VAL A 296 -11.43 7.86 -22.79
C VAL A 296 -12.61 8.53 -23.50
N ALA A 297 -12.53 9.84 -23.72
CA ALA A 297 -13.61 10.61 -24.32
C ALA A 297 -13.78 10.32 -25.82
N SER A 298 -12.68 10.17 -26.55
CA SER A 298 -12.72 9.83 -27.99
C SER A 298 -11.34 9.43 -28.52
N THR A 299 -11.31 8.68 -29.61
CA THR A 299 -10.09 8.35 -30.37
C THR A 299 -10.28 8.56 -31.86
N SER A 300 -9.23 8.98 -32.56
CA SER A 300 -9.22 9.10 -34.03
C SER A 300 -7.82 8.93 -34.61
N GLY A 301 -7.72 8.62 -35.91
CA GLY A 301 -6.45 8.45 -36.62
C GLY A 301 -6.23 7.01 -37.09
N ALA A 302 -5.59 6.84 -38.24
CA ALA A 302 -5.51 5.54 -38.91
C ALA A 302 -4.62 4.51 -38.20
N ASN A 303 -3.76 4.94 -37.27
CA ASN A 303 -2.73 4.10 -36.65
C ASN A 303 -2.99 3.81 -35.16
N ILE A 304 -4.07 4.35 -34.58
CA ILE A 304 -4.42 4.08 -33.18
C ILE A 304 -4.94 2.64 -33.06
N VAL A 305 -4.34 1.88 -32.15
CA VAL A 305 -4.74 0.50 -31.83
C VAL A 305 -5.71 0.51 -30.67
N SER A 306 -5.37 1.25 -29.61
CA SER A 306 -6.22 1.41 -28.43
C SER A 306 -5.85 2.68 -27.67
N ALA A 307 -6.77 3.13 -26.81
CA ALA A 307 -6.50 4.11 -25.78
C ALA A 307 -7.07 3.61 -24.46
N SER A 308 -6.39 3.89 -23.36
CA SER A 308 -6.80 3.49 -22.02
C SER A 308 -6.49 4.59 -21.01
N ILE A 309 -7.35 4.73 -20.01
CA ILE A 309 -7.13 5.57 -18.84
C ILE A 309 -7.21 4.68 -17.61
N THR A 310 -6.24 4.81 -16.71
CA THR A 310 -6.16 4.04 -15.45
C THR A 310 -6.12 5.01 -14.28
N ASP A 311 -7.02 4.84 -13.32
CA ASP A 311 -7.01 5.61 -12.08
C ASP A 311 -5.81 5.20 -11.21
N LEU A 312 -5.06 6.20 -10.73
CA LEU A 312 -3.91 6.04 -9.84
C LEU A 312 -4.20 6.55 -8.41
N GLY A 313 -5.42 7.02 -8.14
CA GLY A 313 -5.86 7.58 -6.87
C GLY A 313 -5.88 9.10 -6.85
N SER A 314 -6.81 9.66 -6.07
CA SER A 314 -6.92 11.10 -5.80
C SER A 314 -6.95 11.98 -7.06
N GLY A 315 -7.62 11.51 -8.12
CA GLY A 315 -7.79 12.21 -9.39
C GLY A 315 -6.57 12.19 -10.32
N TRP A 316 -5.54 11.39 -10.01
CA TRP A 316 -4.44 11.11 -10.92
C TRP A 316 -4.78 9.97 -11.86
N TYR A 317 -4.46 10.14 -13.14
CA TYR A 317 -4.70 9.12 -14.16
C TYR A 317 -3.47 8.85 -15.01
N GLU A 318 -3.21 7.58 -15.32
CA GLU A 318 -2.34 7.16 -16.42
C GLU A 318 -3.17 7.10 -17.71
N CYS A 319 -2.95 8.06 -18.60
CA CYS A 319 -3.56 8.12 -19.93
C CYS A 319 -2.60 7.56 -20.97
N LYS A 320 -3.05 6.60 -21.77
CA LYS A 320 -2.20 5.86 -22.71
C LYS A 320 -2.84 5.72 -24.07
N ALA A 321 -2.08 6.00 -25.13
CA ALA A 321 -2.42 5.68 -26.50
C ALA A 321 -1.42 4.65 -27.06
N VAL A 322 -1.94 3.57 -27.64
CA VAL A 322 -1.15 2.52 -28.29
C VAL A 322 -1.30 2.67 -29.81
N VAL A 323 -0.17 2.70 -30.51
CA VAL A 323 -0.10 3.11 -31.92
C VAL A 323 0.73 2.10 -32.70
N LEU A 324 0.19 1.59 -33.80
CA LEU A 324 0.93 0.74 -34.73
C LEU A 324 1.49 1.60 -35.86
N VAL A 325 2.80 1.69 -35.96
CA VAL A 325 3.48 2.50 -36.96
C VAL A 325 3.47 1.77 -38.31
N ALA A 326 2.93 2.43 -39.34
CA ALA A 326 2.84 1.91 -40.69
C ALA A 326 3.89 2.48 -41.68
N ALA A 327 4.63 3.53 -41.29
CA ALA A 327 5.72 4.07 -42.10
C ALA A 327 6.79 4.74 -41.23
N ASN A 328 8.03 4.81 -41.75
CA ASN A 328 9.10 5.57 -41.11
C ASN A 328 8.80 7.08 -41.21
N VAL A 329 8.56 7.74 -40.08
CA VAL A 329 8.16 9.15 -40.06
C VAL A 329 8.74 9.88 -38.85
N THR A 330 9.05 11.17 -39.02
CA THR A 330 9.49 12.04 -37.93
C THR A 330 8.53 13.20 -37.78
N ASN A 331 7.89 13.32 -36.62
CA ASN A 331 7.01 14.45 -36.31
C ASN A 331 6.83 14.61 -34.79
N ASN A 332 6.13 15.65 -34.39
CA ASN A 332 5.90 16.01 -33.00
C ASN A 332 4.87 15.07 -32.35
N VAL A 333 5.29 14.45 -31.26
CA VAL A 333 4.44 13.75 -30.32
C VAL A 333 4.05 14.76 -29.23
N GLN A 334 2.76 14.98 -29.04
CA GLN A 334 2.26 16.09 -28.22
C GLN A 334 1.29 15.63 -27.15
N ALA A 335 1.42 16.21 -25.95
CA ALA A 335 0.40 16.24 -24.91
C ALA A 335 -0.20 17.65 -24.87
N ARG A 336 -1.53 17.75 -24.95
CA ARG A 336 -2.25 19.03 -24.98
C ARG A 336 -3.34 19.06 -23.93
N MET A 337 -3.58 20.24 -23.37
CA MET A 337 -4.68 20.45 -22.42
C MET A 337 -5.80 21.27 -23.02
N SER A 338 -7.03 21.05 -22.55
CA SER A 338 -8.19 21.86 -22.89
C SER A 338 -9.30 21.74 -21.84
N ALA A 339 -10.31 22.61 -21.90
CA ALA A 339 -11.49 22.52 -21.05
C ALA A 339 -12.54 21.50 -21.56
N SER A 340 -12.63 21.29 -22.88
CA SER A 340 -13.72 20.51 -23.49
C SER A 340 -13.29 19.62 -24.67
N GLY A 341 -11.98 19.39 -24.85
CA GLY A 341 -11.43 18.60 -25.96
C GLY A 341 -11.37 19.31 -27.31
N ALA A 342 -11.83 20.57 -27.38
CA ALA A 342 -11.77 21.40 -28.58
C ALA A 342 -10.54 22.34 -28.54
N LEU A 343 -9.75 22.33 -29.62
CA LEU A 343 -8.54 23.13 -29.78
C LEU A 343 -8.56 23.83 -31.16
N PRO A 344 -8.20 25.12 -31.26
CA PRO A 344 -7.87 26.03 -30.16
C PRO A 344 -9.12 26.44 -29.35
N TYR A 345 -8.90 26.95 -28.14
CA TYR A 345 -9.95 27.53 -27.29
C TYR A 345 -9.50 28.88 -26.71
N ALA A 346 -10.46 29.67 -26.20
CA ALA A 346 -10.20 30.95 -25.55
C ALA A 346 -9.77 30.73 -24.09
N ALA A 347 -8.47 30.80 -23.85
CA ALA A 347 -7.82 30.64 -22.56
C ALA A 347 -7.74 31.94 -21.76
N ASP A 348 -7.72 31.80 -20.44
CA ASP A 348 -7.72 32.89 -19.46
C ASP A 348 -6.32 33.31 -18.98
N GLY A 349 -5.30 32.51 -19.26
CA GLY A 349 -3.91 32.78 -18.87
C GLY A 349 -3.53 32.32 -17.45
N VAL A 350 -4.42 31.66 -16.71
CA VAL A 350 -4.25 31.32 -15.29
C VAL A 350 -4.57 29.86 -14.99
N SER A 351 -5.58 29.31 -15.66
CA SER A 351 -6.05 27.95 -15.50
C SER A 351 -5.05 26.92 -16.02
N GLY A 352 -5.15 25.69 -15.50
CA GLY A 352 -4.18 24.67 -15.86
C GLY A 352 -4.60 23.24 -15.61
N MET A 353 -3.60 22.36 -15.73
CA MET A 353 -3.65 20.98 -15.28
C MET A 353 -2.30 20.57 -14.69
N TYR A 354 -2.30 19.50 -13.90
CA TYR A 354 -1.07 18.91 -13.40
C TYR A 354 -0.62 17.77 -14.31
N ILE A 355 0.66 17.75 -14.64
CA ILE A 355 1.30 16.67 -15.40
C ILE A 355 2.55 16.21 -14.66
N ARG A 356 2.64 14.91 -14.43
CA ARG A 356 3.76 14.34 -13.71
C ARG A 356 4.79 13.71 -14.64
N SER A 357 4.34 13.07 -15.71
CA SER A 357 5.24 12.47 -16.68
C SER A 357 4.67 12.41 -18.08
N ILE A 358 5.55 12.55 -19.08
CA ILE A 358 5.29 12.27 -20.49
C ILE A 358 6.31 11.23 -20.96
N VAL A 359 5.85 10.05 -21.33
CA VAL A 359 6.68 8.91 -21.73
C VAL A 359 6.27 8.42 -23.11
N LEU A 360 7.26 8.15 -23.96
CA LEU A 360 7.07 7.41 -25.20
C LEU A 360 7.90 6.13 -25.08
N ARG A 361 7.32 4.95 -25.34
CA ARG A 361 8.06 3.68 -25.25
C ARG A 361 7.56 2.67 -26.26
N LYS A 362 8.37 1.67 -26.57
CA LYS A 362 7.90 0.52 -27.35
C LYS A 362 7.04 -0.38 -26.44
N GLN A 363 5.99 -0.95 -27.00
CA GLN A 363 5.14 -1.88 -26.27
C GLN A 363 5.96 -3.05 -25.72
N GLY A 364 5.74 -3.38 -24.44
CA GLY A 364 6.48 -4.44 -23.73
C GLY A 364 7.84 -4.02 -23.17
N LEU A 365 8.32 -2.80 -23.43
CA LEU A 365 9.54 -2.25 -22.86
C LEU A 365 9.22 -1.13 -21.85
N THR A 366 10.12 -0.91 -20.88
CA THR A 366 9.99 0.15 -19.87
C THR A 366 10.83 1.39 -20.17
N ALA A 367 11.77 1.30 -21.11
CA ALA A 367 12.65 2.40 -21.47
C ALA A 367 11.89 3.55 -22.15
N ASN A 368 12.05 4.76 -21.60
CA ASN A 368 11.54 5.97 -22.23
C ASN A 368 12.41 6.34 -23.45
N LEU A 369 11.76 6.55 -24.59
CA LEU A 369 12.37 6.97 -25.85
C LEU A 369 12.59 8.49 -25.89
N PHE A 370 11.95 9.25 -25.00
CA PHE A 370 12.33 10.62 -24.73
C PHE A 370 13.51 10.70 -23.75
N PRO A 371 14.36 11.74 -23.84
CA PRO A 371 15.49 11.92 -22.93
C PRO A 371 15.08 12.27 -21.49
N SER A 372 13.80 12.59 -21.26
CA SER A 372 13.23 12.85 -19.94
C SER A 372 11.74 12.51 -19.95
N SER A 373 11.21 12.14 -18.79
CA SER A 373 9.77 12.06 -18.55
C SER A 373 9.18 13.34 -17.97
N ASP A 374 10.01 14.24 -17.42
CA ASP A 374 9.56 15.50 -16.83
C ASP A 374 9.14 16.51 -17.90
N ALA A 375 7.89 16.94 -17.87
CA ALA A 375 7.33 17.91 -18.81
C ALA A 375 7.98 19.31 -18.70
N ALA A 376 8.56 19.66 -17.55
CA ALA A 376 9.28 20.92 -17.36
C ALA A 376 10.66 20.91 -18.04
N ASN A 377 11.21 19.72 -18.33
CA ASN A 377 12.54 19.57 -18.90
C ASN A 377 12.71 20.36 -20.21
N ALA A 378 13.89 20.96 -20.41
CA ALA A 378 14.22 21.77 -21.58
C ALA A 378 14.17 20.98 -22.90
N ALA A 379 14.22 19.65 -22.84
CA ALA A 379 14.06 18.77 -23.99
C ALA A 379 12.66 18.84 -24.64
N PHE A 380 11.63 19.26 -23.91
CA PHE A 380 10.28 19.45 -24.46
C PHE A 380 10.07 20.90 -24.91
N THR A 381 9.53 21.06 -26.12
CA THR A 381 9.03 22.34 -26.61
C THR A 381 7.67 22.63 -26.01
N LYS A 382 7.44 23.89 -25.64
CA LYS A 382 6.24 24.37 -24.93
C LYS A 382 5.61 25.47 -25.78
N GLN A 383 4.38 25.26 -26.23
CA GLN A 383 3.66 26.21 -27.09
C GLN A 383 2.37 26.64 -26.41
N SER A 384 2.17 27.96 -26.28
CA SER A 384 1.01 28.58 -25.62
C SER A 384 0.73 28.04 -24.21
N VAL A 385 1.78 27.58 -23.53
CA VAL A 385 1.73 27.00 -22.19
C VAL A 385 3.02 27.34 -21.43
N THR A 386 2.88 27.66 -20.15
CA THR A 386 3.97 27.73 -19.18
C THR A 386 3.96 26.45 -18.35
N VAL A 387 5.12 25.82 -18.21
CA VAL A 387 5.27 24.58 -17.42
C VAL A 387 6.18 24.88 -16.23
N THR A 388 5.67 24.67 -15.02
CA THR A 388 6.41 24.97 -13.78
C THR A 388 6.38 23.77 -12.85
N SER A 389 7.56 23.34 -12.37
CA SER A 389 7.68 22.30 -11.34
C SER A 389 7.06 22.80 -10.02
N THR A 390 6.26 21.95 -9.39
CA THR A 390 5.47 22.26 -8.19
C THR A 390 5.10 20.97 -7.46
N THR A 391 4.17 21.05 -6.51
CA THR A 391 3.51 19.91 -5.89
C THR A 391 2.01 19.98 -6.15
N SER A 392 1.35 18.83 -6.24
CA SER A 392 -0.11 18.80 -6.32
C SER A 392 -0.76 19.28 -5.02
N PRO A 393 -1.99 19.80 -5.08
CA PRO A 393 -2.78 20.04 -3.89
C PRO A 393 -2.90 18.77 -3.05
N ASN A 394 -2.92 18.94 -1.72
CA ASN A 394 -3.28 17.87 -0.79
C ASN A 394 -4.81 17.72 -0.82
N GLU A 395 -5.28 16.54 -1.22
CA GLU A 395 -6.69 16.17 -1.29
C GLU A 395 -6.83 14.76 -0.70
N PRO A 396 -6.80 14.62 0.64
CA PRO A 396 -6.85 13.32 1.28
C PRO A 396 -8.10 12.57 0.81
N ALA A 397 -7.91 11.51 0.05
CA ALA A 397 -9.01 10.68 -0.40
C ALA A 397 -9.34 9.69 0.72
N LEU A 398 -10.61 9.64 1.12
CA LEU A 398 -11.11 8.44 1.78
C LEU A 398 -10.96 7.30 0.76
N ILE A 399 -10.17 6.28 1.10
CA ILE A 399 -9.97 5.09 0.25
C ILE A 399 -11.35 4.57 -0.18
N ALA A 400 -11.66 4.69 -1.47
CA ALA A 400 -12.82 4.02 -2.04
C ALA A 400 -12.52 2.52 -2.02
N LEU A 401 -13.27 1.77 -1.21
CA LEU A 401 -13.19 0.32 -1.24
C LEU A 401 -13.59 -0.17 -2.65
N PRO A 402 -12.94 -1.21 -3.21
CA PRO A 402 -13.29 -1.70 -4.53
C PRO A 402 -14.80 -2.01 -4.62
N PRO A 403 -15.47 -1.82 -5.78
CA PRO A 403 -16.92 -2.07 -5.92
C PRO A 403 -17.36 -3.46 -5.45
N ILE A 404 -16.44 -4.43 -5.48
CA ILE A 404 -16.67 -5.79 -4.99
C ILE A 404 -16.88 -5.85 -3.47
N VAL A 405 -16.27 -4.94 -2.70
CA VAL A 405 -16.38 -4.85 -1.25
C VAL A 405 -17.68 -4.15 -0.86
N ASP A 406 -18.10 -3.12 -1.59
CA ASP A 406 -19.41 -2.47 -1.39
C ASP A 406 -20.55 -3.40 -1.81
N ASP A 407 -20.45 -4.07 -2.96
CA ASP A 407 -21.41 -5.11 -3.35
C ASP A 407 -21.36 -6.28 -2.36
N LEU A 408 -20.19 -6.70 -1.85
CA LEU A 408 -20.13 -7.71 -0.78
C LEU A 408 -20.76 -7.19 0.50
N ASP A 409 -20.51 -5.95 0.91
CA ASP A 409 -21.04 -5.40 2.15
C ASP A 409 -22.55 -5.22 2.03
N VAL A 410 -23.07 -4.84 0.86
CA VAL A 410 -24.50 -4.84 0.58
C VAL A 410 -25.07 -6.26 0.60
N ILE A 411 -24.40 -7.22 -0.03
CA ILE A 411 -24.83 -8.64 -0.08
C ILE A 411 -24.75 -9.32 1.29
N VAL A 412 -23.78 -8.93 2.12
CA VAL A 412 -23.48 -9.58 3.39
C VAL A 412 -24.17 -8.83 4.55
N ARG A 413 -24.15 -7.51 4.57
CA ARG A 413 -24.61 -6.65 5.68
C ARG A 413 -25.68 -5.63 5.30
N GLY A 414 -25.82 -5.28 4.03
CA GLY A 414 -26.64 -4.16 3.58
C GLY A 414 -28.14 -4.38 3.67
N ARG A 415 -28.84 -3.23 3.67
CA ARG A 415 -30.30 -3.12 3.63
C ARG A 415 -30.68 -2.21 2.47
N MET A 416 -31.47 -2.72 1.54
CA MET A 416 -31.98 -1.93 0.41
C MET A 416 -33.48 -2.15 0.28
N THR A 417 -34.21 -1.17 -0.22
CA THR A 417 -35.63 -1.33 -0.53
C THR A 417 -35.79 -1.99 -1.90
N ALA A 418 -36.93 -2.63 -2.12
CA ALA A 418 -37.24 -3.34 -3.35
C ALA A 418 -38.65 -3.01 -3.83
N SER A 419 -38.81 -2.94 -5.14
CA SER A 419 -40.10 -2.70 -5.78
C SER A 419 -40.94 -3.99 -5.81
N LYS A 420 -42.25 -3.91 -5.54
CA LYS A 420 -43.21 -4.99 -5.85
C LYS A 420 -43.83 -4.73 -7.21
N VAL A 421 -43.63 -5.64 -8.14
CA VAL A 421 -44.27 -5.62 -9.46
C VAL A 421 -45.50 -6.53 -9.39
N VAL A 422 -46.67 -6.00 -9.73
CA VAL A 422 -47.96 -6.68 -9.58
C VAL A 422 -48.62 -6.88 -10.95
N GLU A 423 -49.04 -8.11 -11.24
CA GLU A 423 -49.70 -8.46 -12.49
C GLU A 423 -51.09 -7.80 -12.62
N PRO A 424 -51.58 -7.48 -13.84
CA PRO A 424 -52.92 -6.97 -14.04
C PRO A 424 -54.00 -8.06 -13.96
N ALA A 425 -55.24 -7.67 -13.66
CA ALA A 425 -56.41 -8.56 -13.71
C ALA A 425 -56.96 -8.82 -15.13
N VAL A 426 -56.10 -8.74 -16.16
CA VAL A 426 -56.44 -8.97 -17.58
C VAL A 426 -55.41 -9.88 -18.25
N SER A 427 -55.76 -10.44 -19.41
CA SER A 427 -54.85 -11.32 -20.17
C SER A 427 -53.63 -10.53 -20.69
N GLY A 428 -52.42 -11.03 -20.44
CA GLY A 428 -51.20 -10.41 -20.97
C GLY A 428 -49.90 -11.11 -20.60
N SER A 429 -48.78 -10.44 -20.89
CA SER A 429 -47.42 -10.82 -20.50
C SER A 429 -46.84 -9.73 -19.59
N PRO A 430 -47.20 -9.71 -18.30
CA PRO A 430 -46.95 -8.57 -17.43
C PRO A 430 -45.46 -8.35 -17.27
N SER A 431 -44.98 -7.17 -17.67
CA SER A 431 -43.56 -6.83 -17.62
C SER A 431 -43.25 -5.38 -17.28
N THR A 432 -42.05 -5.18 -16.74
CA THR A 432 -41.34 -3.89 -16.68
C THR A 432 -40.08 -3.98 -17.53
N TRP A 433 -39.72 -2.91 -18.24
CA TRP A 433 -38.54 -2.92 -19.12
C TRP A 433 -37.88 -1.56 -19.30
N GLN A 434 -36.63 -1.58 -19.72
CA GLN A 434 -35.97 -0.45 -20.38
C GLN A 434 -35.52 -0.84 -21.78
N ALA A 435 -35.53 0.14 -22.68
CA ALA A 435 -34.91 -0.01 -23.99
C ALA A 435 -33.41 0.32 -23.88
N LYS A 436 -32.54 -0.61 -24.30
CA LYS A 436 -31.10 -0.36 -24.45
C LYS A 436 -30.62 -0.93 -25.78
N SER A 437 -29.73 -0.19 -26.42
CA SER A 437 -29.07 -0.60 -27.65
C SER A 437 -27.83 -1.41 -27.35
N VAL A 438 -27.62 -2.44 -28.16
CA VAL A 438 -26.39 -3.26 -28.18
C VAL A 438 -25.86 -3.32 -29.61
N VAL A 439 -24.59 -3.64 -29.75
CA VAL A 439 -23.89 -3.87 -31.02
C VAL A 439 -23.64 -5.37 -31.16
N VAL A 440 -23.69 -5.89 -32.38
CA VAL A 440 -23.36 -7.30 -32.67
C VAL A 440 -22.00 -7.68 -32.05
N GLY A 441 -21.96 -8.82 -31.36
CA GLY A 441 -20.78 -9.31 -30.65
C GLY A 441 -20.63 -8.80 -29.22
N ASP A 442 -21.43 -7.82 -28.76
CA ASP A 442 -21.38 -7.38 -27.38
C ASP A 442 -21.65 -8.54 -26.42
N LEU A 443 -20.78 -8.66 -25.41
CA LEU A 443 -20.97 -9.57 -24.29
C LEU A 443 -21.89 -8.91 -23.27
N ILE A 444 -23.06 -9.50 -23.09
CA ILE A 444 -24.09 -9.01 -22.19
C ILE A 444 -24.01 -9.77 -20.88
N VAL A 445 -23.97 -9.03 -19.77
CA VAL A 445 -24.24 -9.57 -18.44
C VAL A 445 -25.43 -8.81 -17.86
N TRP A 446 -26.52 -9.55 -17.62
CA TRP A 446 -27.73 -9.04 -17.00
C TRP A 446 -27.96 -9.74 -15.66
N GLU A 447 -27.92 -8.97 -14.57
CA GLU A 447 -28.14 -9.47 -13.21
C GLU A 447 -29.37 -8.82 -12.58
N VAL A 448 -30.20 -9.62 -11.94
CA VAL A 448 -31.41 -9.17 -11.25
C VAL A 448 -31.44 -9.78 -9.85
N ILE A 449 -31.60 -8.95 -8.84
CA ILE A 449 -31.84 -9.39 -7.45
C ILE A 449 -33.35 -9.41 -7.23
N ALA A 450 -33.91 -10.61 -7.01
CA ALA A 450 -35.35 -10.81 -6.90
C ALA A 450 -35.72 -11.82 -5.81
N LYS A 451 -36.97 -11.72 -5.33
CA LYS A 451 -37.57 -12.60 -4.35
C LYS A 451 -39.03 -12.85 -4.70
N ARG A 452 -39.50 -14.08 -4.48
CA ARG A 452 -40.93 -14.41 -4.64
C ARG A 452 -41.80 -13.53 -3.73
N ALA A 453 -42.95 -13.10 -4.25
CA ALA A 453 -44.05 -12.63 -3.41
C ALA A 453 -45.13 -13.71 -3.44
N GLU A 454 -46.30 -13.42 -4.01
CA GLU A 454 -47.32 -14.42 -4.28
C GLU A 454 -46.94 -15.27 -5.49
N ARG A 455 -46.31 -14.69 -6.53
CA ARG A 455 -45.70 -15.41 -7.65
C ARG A 455 -44.27 -15.81 -7.34
N LYS A 456 -43.82 -16.88 -7.98
CA LYS A 456 -42.44 -17.37 -7.81
C LYS A 456 -41.57 -17.38 -9.06
N ARG A 457 -42.12 -17.11 -10.25
CA ARG A 457 -41.38 -17.23 -11.51
C ARG A 457 -41.08 -15.86 -12.13
N LEU A 458 -39.81 -15.48 -12.15
CA LEU A 458 -39.29 -14.31 -12.87
C LEU A 458 -38.74 -14.77 -14.21
N ASN A 459 -39.15 -14.14 -15.31
CA ASN A 459 -38.59 -14.41 -16.63
C ASN A 459 -37.86 -13.17 -17.14
N LEU A 460 -36.58 -13.34 -17.49
CA LEU A 460 -35.79 -12.30 -18.15
C LEU A 460 -35.88 -12.54 -19.65
N PHE A 461 -36.42 -11.54 -20.36
CA PHE A 461 -36.82 -11.71 -21.74
C PHE A 461 -36.33 -10.57 -22.64
N SER A 462 -35.86 -10.93 -23.82
CA SER A 462 -35.60 -10.04 -24.94
C SER A 462 -35.87 -10.78 -26.25
N ASN A 463 -36.55 -10.13 -27.20
CA ASN A 463 -36.92 -10.71 -28.50
C ASN A 463 -36.22 -10.03 -29.70
N ASN A 464 -35.29 -9.12 -29.45
CA ASN A 464 -34.56 -8.41 -30.49
C ASN A 464 -33.10 -8.19 -30.05
N ALA A 465 -32.17 -8.03 -31.00
CA ALA A 465 -30.72 -7.86 -30.78
C ALA A 465 -30.00 -9.05 -30.11
N ALA A 466 -30.51 -9.55 -28.97
CA ALA A 466 -30.14 -10.79 -28.32
C ALA A 466 -31.43 -11.51 -27.84
N LEU A 467 -31.68 -12.72 -28.35
CA LEU A 467 -32.83 -13.52 -27.97
C LEU A 467 -32.59 -14.21 -26.62
N ILE A 468 -33.26 -13.73 -25.58
CA ILE A 468 -33.17 -14.23 -24.20
C ILE A 468 -34.57 -14.62 -23.73
N ASP A 469 -34.71 -15.81 -23.14
CA ASP A 469 -35.95 -16.31 -22.53
C ASP A 469 -35.62 -17.22 -21.34
N CYS A 470 -35.00 -16.65 -20.31
CA CYS A 470 -34.58 -17.39 -19.11
C CYS A 470 -35.61 -17.24 -17.99
N THR A 471 -36.15 -18.36 -17.52
CA THR A 471 -37.15 -18.38 -16.44
C THR A 471 -36.54 -18.88 -15.13
N PHE A 472 -36.53 -18.03 -14.12
CA PHE A 472 -36.03 -18.29 -12.78
C PHE A 472 -37.19 -18.66 -11.84
N ASP A 473 -37.06 -19.78 -11.14
CA ASP A 473 -37.93 -20.15 -10.03
C ASP A 473 -37.28 -19.67 -8.72
N LEU A 474 -37.88 -18.63 -8.12
CA LEU A 474 -37.41 -17.95 -6.91
C LEU A 474 -37.83 -18.65 -5.61
N GLU A 475 -38.51 -19.79 -5.71
CA GLU A 475 -38.76 -20.67 -4.55
C GLU A 475 -37.68 -21.74 -4.47
N LEU A 476 -37.34 -22.34 -5.61
CA LEU A 476 -36.36 -23.43 -5.68
C LEU A 476 -34.92 -22.94 -5.94
N GLY A 477 -34.75 -21.70 -6.39
CA GLY A 477 -33.43 -21.17 -6.78
C GLY A 477 -32.88 -21.80 -8.05
N THR A 478 -33.75 -22.13 -9.00
CA THR A 478 -33.38 -22.81 -10.25
C THR A 478 -33.66 -21.93 -11.47
N VAL A 479 -32.93 -22.15 -12.57
CA VAL A 479 -33.17 -21.47 -13.85
C VAL A 479 -33.44 -22.48 -14.95
N ALA A 480 -34.51 -22.25 -15.71
CA ALA A 480 -34.76 -22.86 -17.00
C ALA A 480 -34.25 -21.89 -18.08
N GLN A 481 -33.08 -22.22 -18.64
CA GLN A 481 -32.44 -21.42 -19.68
C GLN A 481 -33.19 -21.56 -21.02
N GLY A 482 -33.42 -20.43 -21.68
CA GLY A 482 -34.00 -20.36 -23.01
C GLY A 482 -33.54 -19.09 -23.74
N GLY A 483 -33.65 -19.10 -25.06
CA GLY A 483 -33.20 -18.01 -25.94
C GLY A 483 -31.87 -18.32 -26.65
N ALA A 484 -31.83 -18.09 -27.96
CA ALA A 484 -30.71 -18.48 -28.82
C ALA A 484 -29.42 -17.68 -28.59
N ALA A 485 -29.50 -16.52 -27.93
CA ALA A 485 -28.32 -15.67 -27.65
C ALA A 485 -27.68 -15.97 -26.29
N VAL A 486 -28.31 -16.77 -25.43
CA VAL A 486 -27.86 -17.02 -24.06
C VAL A 486 -26.70 -18.01 -24.05
N THR A 487 -25.57 -17.58 -23.50
CA THR A 487 -24.36 -18.38 -23.35
C THR A 487 -24.19 -18.95 -21.94
N GLY A 488 -24.86 -18.37 -20.95
CA GLY A 488 -24.84 -18.85 -19.56
C GLY A 488 -26.00 -18.28 -18.74
N SER A 489 -26.39 -19.01 -17.70
CA SER A 489 -27.36 -18.53 -16.72
C SER A 489 -27.10 -19.12 -15.33
N SER A 490 -27.45 -18.37 -14.28
CA SER A 490 -27.33 -18.86 -12.90
C SER A 490 -28.36 -18.20 -11.98
N CYS A 491 -28.81 -18.94 -10.97
CA CYS A 491 -29.68 -18.44 -9.91
C CYS A 491 -29.01 -18.72 -8.56
N THR A 492 -28.39 -17.69 -7.99
CA THR A 492 -27.57 -17.83 -6.79
C THR A 492 -28.35 -17.35 -5.57
N ALA A 493 -28.49 -18.19 -4.55
CA ALA A 493 -29.12 -17.78 -3.30
C ALA A 493 -28.27 -16.71 -2.60
N LEU A 494 -28.90 -15.61 -2.18
CA LEU A 494 -28.28 -14.54 -1.38
C LEU A 494 -28.69 -14.60 0.10
N GLY A 495 -29.61 -15.51 0.45
CA GLY A 495 -30.18 -15.63 1.80
C GLY A 495 -31.57 -15.00 1.91
N LYS A 496 -32.33 -15.39 2.95
CA LYS A 496 -33.66 -14.86 3.29
C LYS A 496 -34.68 -14.83 2.13
N GLY A 497 -34.53 -15.77 1.18
CA GLY A 497 -35.38 -15.92 0.00
C GLY A 497 -35.04 -14.99 -1.17
N TRP A 498 -33.96 -14.22 -1.09
CA TRP A 498 -33.44 -13.42 -2.19
C TRP A 498 -32.49 -14.24 -3.07
N PHE A 499 -32.59 -14.03 -4.38
CA PHE A 499 -31.75 -14.67 -5.38
C PHE A 499 -31.14 -13.64 -6.33
N LYS A 500 -29.89 -13.88 -6.72
CA LYS A 500 -29.26 -13.23 -7.87
C LYS A 500 -29.50 -14.08 -9.11
N CYS A 501 -30.37 -13.61 -9.98
CA CYS A 501 -30.67 -14.17 -11.30
C CYS A 501 -29.73 -13.53 -12.31
N ARG A 502 -28.84 -14.31 -12.92
CA ARG A 502 -27.84 -13.82 -13.88
C ARG A 502 -28.01 -14.52 -15.23
N VAL A 503 -27.95 -13.73 -16.29
CA VAL A 503 -27.92 -14.18 -17.68
C VAL A 503 -26.69 -13.59 -18.37
N GLU A 504 -25.95 -14.45 -19.06
CA GLU A 504 -24.90 -14.08 -20.00
C GLU A 504 -25.40 -14.36 -21.42
N ALA A 505 -25.19 -13.41 -22.32
CA ALA A 505 -25.57 -13.56 -23.71
C ALA A 505 -24.59 -12.84 -24.64
N THR A 506 -24.57 -13.21 -25.91
CA THR A 506 -23.84 -12.46 -26.95
C THR A 506 -24.85 -11.84 -27.91
N ALA A 507 -24.74 -10.54 -28.13
CA ALA A 507 -25.61 -9.84 -29.06
C ALA A 507 -25.44 -10.39 -30.49
N SER A 508 -26.54 -10.85 -31.08
CA SER A 508 -26.58 -11.41 -32.44
C SER A 508 -26.83 -10.36 -33.53
N ALA A 509 -27.23 -9.13 -33.14
CA ALA A 509 -27.44 -8.01 -34.05
C ALA A 509 -27.30 -6.66 -33.33
N SER A 510 -26.94 -5.62 -34.09
CA SER A 510 -26.87 -4.24 -33.58
C SER A 510 -28.25 -3.59 -33.60
N ALA A 511 -28.96 -3.59 -32.48
CA ALA A 511 -30.30 -3.00 -32.37
C ALA A 511 -30.64 -2.63 -30.93
N SER A 512 -31.69 -1.81 -30.78
CA SER A 512 -32.36 -1.58 -29.50
C SER A 512 -33.31 -2.72 -29.18
N SER A 513 -33.26 -3.22 -27.94
CA SER A 513 -34.21 -4.20 -27.42
C SER A 513 -34.82 -3.75 -26.11
N ASN A 514 -36.03 -4.25 -25.84
CA ASN A 514 -36.68 -4.10 -24.56
C ASN A 514 -36.21 -5.24 -23.66
N TRP A 515 -35.47 -4.90 -22.62
CA TRP A 515 -34.96 -5.86 -21.64
C TRP A 515 -35.99 -6.00 -20.52
N GLN A 516 -36.79 -7.07 -20.59
CA GLN A 516 -38.03 -7.21 -19.83
C GLN A 516 -37.88 -8.13 -18.60
N HIS A 517 -38.36 -7.64 -17.47
CA HIS A 517 -38.66 -8.44 -16.28
C HIS A 517 -40.13 -8.86 -16.36
N ARG A 518 -40.39 -10.13 -16.68
CA ARG A 518 -41.74 -10.68 -16.79
C ARG A 518 -42.14 -11.45 -15.55
N ILE A 519 -43.39 -11.25 -15.11
CA ILE A 519 -44.02 -12.09 -14.09
C ILE A 519 -44.62 -13.31 -14.79
N PHE A 520 -44.16 -14.52 -14.49
CA PHE A 520 -44.83 -15.75 -14.90
C PHE A 520 -45.83 -16.19 -13.82
N LYS A 521 -46.99 -16.69 -14.24
CA LYS A 521 -47.90 -17.47 -13.35
C LYS A 521 -47.12 -18.64 -12.76
N ASP A 522 -47.52 -19.25 -11.64
CA ASP A 522 -46.72 -20.33 -11.02
C ASP A 522 -46.68 -21.62 -11.86
N THR A 523 -47.66 -21.80 -12.77
CA THR A 523 -47.70 -22.86 -13.79
C THR A 523 -48.19 -22.31 -15.14
N GLY A 524 -47.82 -22.96 -16.25
CA GLY A 524 -48.22 -22.55 -17.62
C GLY A 524 -47.27 -21.59 -18.31
N THR A 525 -47.71 -21.01 -19.43
CA THR A 525 -46.98 -20.07 -20.30
C THR A 525 -47.69 -18.71 -20.38
N HIS A 526 -47.05 -17.74 -21.04
CA HIS A 526 -47.71 -16.49 -21.42
C HIS A 526 -48.55 -16.63 -22.73
N PRO A 527 -49.51 -15.73 -22.96
CA PRO A 527 -50.09 -14.80 -21.98
C PRO A 527 -50.97 -15.54 -20.97
N TYR A 528 -51.23 -14.93 -19.82
CA TYR A 528 -52.19 -15.44 -18.83
C TYR A 528 -53.02 -14.30 -18.24
N ILE A 529 -54.18 -14.65 -17.67
CA ILE A 529 -55.02 -13.72 -16.90
C ILE A 529 -54.52 -13.71 -15.45
N GLY A 530 -54.03 -12.56 -14.99
CA GLY A 530 -53.63 -12.35 -13.61
C GLY A 530 -54.81 -12.02 -12.69
N ASP A 531 -54.54 -11.89 -11.40
CA ASP A 531 -55.53 -11.57 -10.37
C ASP A 531 -55.55 -10.09 -9.94
N GLY A 532 -54.61 -9.27 -10.43
CA GLY A 532 -54.50 -7.87 -10.04
C GLY A 532 -53.79 -7.60 -8.72
N VAL A 533 -53.29 -8.65 -8.03
CA VAL A 533 -52.76 -8.58 -6.65
C VAL A 533 -51.39 -9.27 -6.53
N SER A 534 -51.23 -10.41 -7.20
CA SER A 534 -50.06 -11.26 -7.13
C SER A 534 -48.86 -10.68 -7.88
N GLY A 535 -47.66 -10.87 -7.36
CA GLY A 535 -46.48 -10.27 -7.96
C GLY A 535 -45.14 -10.88 -7.58
N LEU A 536 -44.09 -10.11 -7.84
CA LEU A 536 -42.69 -10.40 -7.51
C LEU A 536 -42.05 -9.19 -6.84
N TYR A 537 -41.04 -9.43 -5.99
CA TYR A 537 -40.16 -8.37 -5.51
C TYR A 537 -38.89 -8.33 -6.34
N ILE A 538 -38.52 -7.14 -6.81
CA ILE A 538 -37.28 -6.88 -7.56
C ILE A 538 -36.56 -5.73 -6.85
N GLN A 539 -35.36 -6.01 -6.37
CA GLN A 539 -34.55 -5.02 -5.67
C GLN A 539 -33.62 -4.27 -6.62
N ARG A 540 -32.95 -4.97 -7.53
CA ARG A 540 -32.01 -4.37 -8.47
C ARG A 540 -32.06 -5.10 -9.79
N SER A 541 -31.91 -4.37 -10.88
CA SER A 541 -31.57 -4.90 -12.20
C SER A 541 -30.38 -4.13 -12.76
N SER A 542 -29.26 -4.82 -12.99
CA SER A 542 -28.06 -4.28 -13.62
C SER A 542 -27.82 -4.91 -14.98
N PHE A 543 -27.38 -4.10 -15.93
CA PHE A 543 -27.09 -4.53 -17.29
C PHE A 543 -25.78 -3.90 -17.73
N SER A 544 -24.79 -4.72 -18.04
CA SER A 544 -23.46 -4.30 -18.47
C SER A 544 -23.10 -4.94 -19.80
N LEU A 545 -22.35 -4.19 -20.60
CA LEU A 545 -21.82 -4.63 -21.89
C LEU A 545 -20.30 -4.70 -21.81
N ASN A 546 -19.71 -5.79 -22.31
CA ASN A 546 -18.26 -5.98 -22.44
C ASN A 546 -17.48 -5.72 -21.14
N GLY A 547 -18.07 -6.04 -19.98
CA GLY A 547 -17.47 -5.80 -18.65
C GLY A 547 -17.50 -4.35 -18.17
N GLY A 548 -18.22 -3.46 -18.86
CA GLY A 548 -18.41 -2.06 -18.47
C GLY A 548 -19.42 -1.84 -17.34
N ALA A 549 -19.69 -0.57 -17.03
CA ALA A 549 -20.62 -0.18 -15.97
C ALA A 549 -22.08 -0.57 -16.25
N ASN A 550 -22.91 -0.54 -15.20
CA ASN A 550 -24.36 -0.75 -15.32
C ASN A 550 -25.03 0.41 -16.07
N ILE A 551 -25.73 0.12 -17.17
CA ILE A 551 -26.35 1.13 -18.03
C ILE A 551 -27.86 1.33 -17.81
N PHE A 552 -28.51 0.64 -16.87
CA PHE A 552 -29.94 0.86 -16.59
C PHE A 552 -30.24 2.17 -15.86
N GLY A 553 -29.28 2.81 -15.19
CA GLY A 553 -29.40 4.16 -14.60
C GLY A 553 -30.37 4.31 -13.41
N SER A 554 -31.48 3.55 -13.39
CA SER A 554 -32.48 3.50 -12.32
C SER A 554 -32.64 2.06 -11.83
N ALA A 555 -31.53 1.41 -11.53
CA ALA A 555 -31.45 -0.03 -11.32
C ALA A 555 -32.31 -0.55 -10.16
N GLU A 556 -32.60 0.28 -9.15
CA GLU A 556 -33.12 -0.15 -7.85
C GLU A 556 -34.61 0.16 -7.63
N ASP A 557 -35.16 1.13 -8.36
CA ASP A 557 -36.57 1.52 -8.27
C ASP A 557 -37.28 1.42 -9.62
N LEU A 558 -38.03 0.33 -9.78
CA LEU A 558 -38.81 0.03 -10.98
C LEU A 558 -40.08 0.89 -11.10
N SER A 559 -40.43 1.65 -10.08
CA SER A 559 -41.58 2.56 -10.11
C SER A 559 -41.28 3.82 -10.95
N THR A 560 -40.01 4.21 -11.05
CA THR A 560 -39.57 5.42 -11.74
C THR A 560 -39.93 5.45 -13.23
N SER A 561 -39.90 6.65 -13.82
CA SER A 561 -40.15 6.87 -15.25
C SER A 561 -39.10 6.24 -16.16
N GLY A 562 -37.92 5.86 -15.63
CA GLY A 562 -36.91 5.11 -16.37
C GLY A 562 -37.39 3.72 -16.79
N TRP A 563 -38.39 3.16 -16.10
CA TRP A 563 -38.97 1.85 -16.40
C TRP A 563 -40.35 1.96 -17.05
N THR A 564 -40.46 1.41 -18.25
CA THR A 564 -41.75 1.25 -18.93
C THR A 564 -42.47 0.02 -18.41
N LYS A 565 -43.80 0.08 -18.33
CA LYS A 565 -44.66 -0.92 -17.69
C LYS A 565 -45.72 -1.41 -18.68
N SER A 566 -46.04 -2.70 -18.63
CA SER A 566 -47.14 -3.27 -19.41
C SER A 566 -48.48 -2.64 -19.00
N ALA A 567 -49.45 -2.57 -19.92
CA ALA A 567 -50.76 -2.00 -19.62
C ALA A 567 -51.42 -2.70 -18.42
N GLY A 568 -51.83 -1.91 -17.42
CA GLY A 568 -52.49 -2.39 -16.19
C GLY A 568 -51.56 -2.99 -15.14
N LEU A 569 -50.27 -3.22 -15.43
CA LEU A 569 -49.30 -3.64 -14.42
C LEU A 569 -48.99 -2.46 -13.49
N THR A 570 -48.91 -2.75 -12.19
CA THR A 570 -48.54 -1.75 -11.19
C THR A 570 -47.19 -2.08 -10.56
N VAL A 571 -46.47 -1.04 -10.15
CA VAL A 571 -45.22 -1.17 -9.38
C VAL A 571 -45.34 -0.32 -8.14
N VAL A 572 -45.14 -0.94 -6.98
CA VAL A 572 -45.10 -0.27 -5.70
C VAL A 572 -43.63 -0.18 -5.28
N ALA A 573 -43.10 1.04 -5.20
CA ALA A 573 -41.76 1.28 -4.67
C ALA A 573 -41.68 0.86 -3.20
N ASP A 574 -40.48 0.51 -2.73
CA ASP A 574 -40.19 0.23 -1.33
C ASP A 574 -41.09 -0.81 -0.63
N ALA A 575 -41.67 -1.71 -1.42
CA ALA A 575 -42.67 -2.68 -0.97
C ALA A 575 -42.05 -3.94 -0.34
N ALA A 576 -40.73 -4.08 -0.37
CA ALA A 576 -39.98 -5.10 0.36
C ALA A 576 -38.59 -4.60 0.73
N LEU A 577 -37.92 -5.33 1.62
CA LEU A 577 -36.54 -5.10 2.00
C LEU A 577 -35.66 -6.26 1.52
N TYR A 578 -34.62 -5.91 0.77
CA TYR A 578 -33.44 -6.73 0.60
C TYR A 578 -32.56 -6.62 1.84
N LEU A 579 -32.20 -7.77 2.36
CA LEU A 579 -31.44 -7.95 3.58
C LEU A 579 -30.28 -8.88 3.24
N GLY A 580 -29.05 -8.39 3.40
CA GLY A 580 -27.85 -9.18 3.20
C GLY A 580 -27.78 -10.42 4.11
N LEU A 581 -26.94 -11.38 3.76
CA LEU A 581 -26.89 -12.71 4.39
C LEU A 581 -26.68 -12.69 5.91
N LEU A 582 -25.83 -11.78 6.39
CA LEU A 582 -25.52 -11.51 7.80
C LEU A 582 -26.27 -10.29 8.35
N SER A 583 -27.12 -9.64 7.55
CA SER A 583 -28.00 -8.60 8.06
C SER A 583 -29.00 -9.24 9.03
N ASP A 584 -29.20 -8.59 10.17
CA ASP A 584 -30.06 -9.08 11.23
C ASP A 584 -31.52 -9.07 10.75
N PRO A 585 -32.15 -10.25 10.53
CA PRO A 585 -33.54 -10.35 10.08
C PRO A 585 -34.54 -9.81 11.11
N THR A 586 -34.11 -9.48 12.33
CA THR A 586 -35.01 -8.96 13.37
C THR A 586 -35.30 -7.47 13.20
N ALA A 587 -34.54 -6.69 12.42
CA ALA A 587 -34.86 -5.29 12.10
C ALA A 587 -36.01 -5.10 11.08
N ILE A 588 -37.00 -5.99 11.07
CA ILE A 588 -38.21 -5.92 10.22
C ILE A 588 -39.40 -5.53 11.11
N GLY A 589 -39.88 -4.30 10.95
CA GLY A 589 -41.26 -3.97 11.34
C GLY A 589 -42.22 -4.75 10.43
N GLY A 590 -42.96 -5.69 11.03
CA GLY A 590 -43.94 -6.56 10.37
C GLY A 590 -44.48 -7.67 11.28
N ASP A 591 -43.71 -8.02 12.31
CA ASP A 591 -44.14 -8.45 13.65
C ASP A 591 -43.27 -7.64 14.65
N PRO A 592 -43.58 -7.56 15.97
CA PRO A 592 -42.81 -6.73 16.89
C PRO A 592 -41.32 -7.09 16.84
N TYR A 593 -40.46 -6.11 16.53
CA TYR A 593 -39.01 -6.26 16.65
C TYR A 593 -38.69 -6.66 18.09
N ASP A 594 -38.23 -7.90 18.29
CA ASP A 594 -37.57 -8.27 19.53
C ASP A 594 -36.18 -7.64 19.50
N ASP A 595 -36.10 -6.42 20.02
CA ASP A 595 -34.85 -5.70 20.24
C ASP A 595 -34.01 -6.35 21.35
N GLY A 596 -34.41 -7.51 21.88
CA GLY A 596 -33.78 -8.19 23.00
C GLY A 596 -34.09 -7.55 24.36
N SER A 597 -34.82 -6.43 24.40
CA SER A 597 -35.15 -5.75 25.66
C SER A 597 -36.07 -6.59 26.52
N ALA A 598 -37.08 -7.25 25.93
CA ALA A 598 -38.06 -8.06 26.66
C ALA A 598 -37.40 -9.21 27.45
N ALA A 599 -36.35 -9.83 26.90
CA ALA A 599 -35.63 -10.92 27.56
C ALA A 599 -34.69 -10.46 28.69
N LEU A 600 -34.38 -9.15 28.77
CA LEU A 600 -33.64 -8.55 29.88
C LEU A 600 -34.57 -8.14 31.04
N VAL A 601 -35.84 -7.83 30.77
CA VAL A 601 -36.78 -7.38 31.79
C VAL A 601 -36.92 -8.45 32.90
N GLY A 602 -36.73 -8.01 34.14
CA GLY A 602 -36.84 -8.85 35.33
C GLY A 602 -35.65 -9.78 35.59
N LYS A 603 -34.65 -9.83 34.69
CA LYS A 603 -33.45 -10.65 34.90
C LYS A 603 -32.68 -10.18 36.14
N LYS A 604 -32.25 -11.14 36.96
CA LYS A 604 -31.45 -10.85 38.16
C LYS A 604 -30.01 -10.59 37.76
N LEU A 605 -29.60 -9.32 37.86
CA LEU A 605 -28.27 -8.83 37.55
C LEU A 605 -27.47 -8.65 38.84
N ALA A 606 -26.24 -9.16 38.90
CA ALA A 606 -25.25 -8.74 39.91
C ALA A 606 -24.12 -7.94 39.23
N LEU A 607 -23.69 -6.83 39.83
CA LEU A 607 -22.57 -6.05 39.33
C LEU A 607 -21.38 -6.17 40.28
N ILE A 608 -20.24 -6.60 39.74
CA ILE A 608 -18.94 -6.54 40.37
C ILE A 608 -18.15 -5.46 39.64
N GLY A 609 -17.79 -4.39 40.35
CA GLY A 609 -17.19 -3.24 39.68
C GLY A 609 -16.41 -2.29 40.59
N SER A 610 -15.88 -1.24 39.99
CA SER A 610 -15.04 -0.22 40.62
C SER A 610 -15.87 0.95 41.18
N SER A 611 -15.25 2.12 41.40
CA SER A 611 -15.96 3.35 41.76
C SER A 611 -16.97 3.81 40.70
N ILE A 612 -16.80 3.41 39.44
CA ILE A 612 -17.72 3.75 38.34
C ILE A 612 -19.07 3.03 38.54
N SER A 613 -19.03 1.76 38.91
CA SER A 613 -20.25 1.01 39.24
C SER A 613 -20.77 1.35 40.65
N ALA A 614 -19.88 1.49 41.64
CA ALA A 614 -20.26 1.78 43.04
C ALA A 614 -20.90 3.16 43.21
N GLY A 615 -20.45 4.16 42.43
CA GLY A 615 -21.00 5.51 42.43
C GLY A 615 -22.37 5.63 41.75
N ALA A 616 -22.94 4.52 41.25
CA ALA A 616 -24.23 4.48 40.57
C ALA A 616 -24.33 5.44 39.37
N TYR A 617 -23.24 5.64 38.63
CA TYR A 617 -23.21 6.52 37.45
C TYR A 617 -24.07 5.95 36.31
N TYR A 618 -23.64 4.85 35.68
CA TYR A 618 -24.38 4.22 34.58
C TYR A 618 -25.41 3.19 35.06
N VAL A 619 -25.20 2.57 36.22
CA VAL A 619 -25.97 1.40 36.70
C VAL A 619 -27.49 1.66 36.78
N PRO A 620 -27.98 2.77 37.39
CA PRO A 620 -29.43 3.02 37.44
C PRO A 620 -30.06 3.25 36.07
N LEU A 621 -29.32 3.89 35.15
CA LEU A 621 -29.77 4.14 33.78
C LEU A 621 -29.82 2.83 32.99
N LEU A 622 -28.79 1.98 33.13
CA LEU A 622 -28.74 0.66 32.52
C LEU A 622 -29.92 -0.20 33.00
N VAL A 623 -30.19 -0.22 34.30
CA VAL A 623 -31.35 -0.90 34.89
C VAL A 623 -32.66 -0.34 34.35
N GLY A 624 -32.80 0.99 34.26
CA GLY A 624 -33.98 1.63 33.70
C GLY A 624 -34.21 1.30 32.22
N MET A 625 -33.14 1.21 31.43
CA MET A 625 -33.20 0.89 29.99
C MET A 625 -33.47 -0.59 29.70
N THR A 626 -33.06 -1.49 30.60
CA THR A 626 -33.12 -2.94 30.38
C THR A 626 -34.24 -3.62 31.17
N GLY A 627 -34.75 -2.98 32.22
CA GLY A 627 -35.73 -3.55 33.13
C GLY A 627 -35.18 -4.65 34.03
N MET A 628 -33.86 -4.85 34.08
CA MET A 628 -33.20 -5.84 34.96
C MET A 628 -33.33 -5.45 36.44
N ILE A 629 -33.22 -6.43 37.34
CA ILE A 629 -33.19 -6.21 38.79
C ILE A 629 -31.75 -6.34 39.26
N ALA A 630 -31.09 -5.22 39.54
CA ALA A 630 -29.68 -5.19 39.88
C ALA A 630 -29.41 -5.32 41.39
N THR A 631 -28.42 -6.13 41.73
CA THR A 631 -27.69 -6.14 43.00
C THR A 631 -26.29 -5.57 42.74
N ASN A 632 -26.07 -4.32 43.14
CA ASN A 632 -24.77 -3.66 42.94
C ASN A 632 -23.81 -4.00 44.09
N LEU A 633 -22.80 -4.81 43.81
CA LEU A 633 -21.76 -5.26 44.74
C LEU A 633 -20.41 -4.60 44.45
N ALA A 634 -20.40 -3.52 43.65
CA ALA A 634 -19.20 -2.80 43.30
C ALA A 634 -18.55 -2.13 44.52
N VAL A 635 -17.21 -2.06 44.49
CA VAL A 635 -16.39 -1.55 45.60
C VAL A 635 -15.55 -0.37 45.11
N SER A 636 -15.84 0.81 45.64
CA SER A 636 -15.15 2.05 45.27
C SER A 636 -13.64 1.96 45.54
N GLY A 637 -12.82 2.42 44.59
CA GLY A 637 -11.36 2.39 44.69
C GLY A 637 -10.71 1.00 44.62
N SER A 638 -11.50 -0.07 44.42
CA SER A 638 -10.98 -1.43 44.38
C SER A 638 -10.57 -1.89 42.97
N ALA A 639 -9.64 -2.86 42.92
CA ALA A 639 -9.42 -3.78 41.80
C ALA A 639 -9.67 -5.24 42.24
N LEU A 640 -9.59 -6.19 41.30
CA LEU A 640 -9.75 -7.64 41.56
C LEU A 640 -8.53 -8.28 42.25
N GLY A 641 -7.34 -7.83 41.86
CA GLY A 641 -6.08 -8.49 42.20
C GLY A 641 -5.36 -7.88 43.41
N LEU A 642 -4.10 -8.27 43.55
CA LEU A 642 -3.18 -7.73 44.53
C LEU A 642 -2.94 -6.23 44.29
N SER A 643 -2.92 -5.43 45.36
CA SER A 643 -2.40 -4.06 45.31
C SER A 643 -0.92 -4.05 45.69
N THR A 644 -0.13 -3.25 44.97
CA THR A 644 1.28 -2.95 45.29
C THR A 644 1.45 -1.56 45.90
N THR A 645 0.35 -0.84 46.10
CA THR A 645 0.31 0.50 46.70
C THR A 645 -0.35 0.44 48.08
N GLY A 646 -0.66 1.59 48.68
CA GLY A 646 -1.35 1.65 49.98
C GLY A 646 -2.84 1.28 49.94
N TYR A 647 -3.38 0.87 48.78
CA TYR A 647 -4.79 0.48 48.65
C TYR A 647 -5.01 -0.97 49.11
N PRO A 648 -6.18 -1.30 49.68
CA PRO A 648 -6.49 -2.69 50.03
C PRO A 648 -6.58 -3.59 48.79
N SER A 649 -5.94 -4.75 48.86
CA SER A 649 -6.07 -5.81 47.87
C SER A 649 -7.43 -6.50 47.93
N TYR A 650 -7.87 -7.05 46.79
CA TYR A 650 -8.99 -7.99 46.69
C TYR A 650 -10.37 -7.47 47.09
N GLY A 651 -10.57 -6.16 47.25
CA GLY A 651 -11.89 -5.61 47.64
C GLY A 651 -13.01 -6.05 46.68
N MET A 652 -12.74 -6.04 45.36
CA MET A 652 -13.70 -6.41 44.33
C MET A 652 -13.89 -7.94 44.24
N SER A 653 -12.83 -8.72 44.41
CA SER A 653 -12.92 -10.19 44.38
C SER A 653 -13.58 -10.77 45.63
N ASN A 654 -13.36 -10.16 46.80
CA ASN A 654 -14.06 -10.52 48.04
C ASN A 654 -15.58 -10.32 47.94
N ALA A 655 -16.03 -9.33 47.15
CA ALA A 655 -17.46 -9.05 46.94
C ALA A 655 -18.18 -10.15 46.12
N ILE A 656 -17.45 -11.02 45.41
CA ILE A 656 -18.03 -12.12 44.61
C ILE A 656 -18.85 -13.06 45.51
N ALA A 657 -18.44 -13.31 46.75
CA ALA A 657 -19.19 -14.15 47.69
C ALA A 657 -20.58 -13.59 48.04
N GLY A 658 -20.82 -12.29 47.78
CA GLY A 658 -22.11 -11.64 47.96
C GLY A 658 -23.07 -11.80 46.79
N ILE A 659 -22.65 -12.39 45.66
CA ILE A 659 -23.52 -12.61 44.50
C ILE A 659 -24.64 -13.59 44.87
N PRO A 660 -25.93 -13.23 44.72
CA PRO A 660 -27.04 -14.13 44.96
C PRO A 660 -26.97 -15.36 44.04
N ALA A 661 -27.23 -16.55 44.59
CA ALA A 661 -27.12 -17.81 43.83
C ALA A 661 -28.12 -17.93 42.66
N ASP A 662 -29.21 -17.16 42.70
CA ASP A 662 -30.24 -17.06 41.65
C ASP A 662 -29.97 -15.95 40.63
N THR A 663 -28.78 -15.34 40.67
CA THR A 663 -28.33 -14.38 39.65
C THR A 663 -28.31 -15.03 38.27
N GLU A 664 -28.84 -14.33 37.26
CA GLU A 664 -28.91 -14.79 35.88
C GLU A 664 -27.82 -14.15 35.00
N LEU A 665 -27.37 -12.94 35.36
CA LEU A 665 -26.31 -12.21 34.69
C LEU A 665 -25.38 -11.56 35.70
N VAL A 666 -24.08 -11.71 35.52
CA VAL A 666 -23.05 -10.95 36.23
C VAL A 666 -22.36 -10.02 35.25
N ILE A 667 -22.38 -8.72 35.54
CA ILE A 667 -21.53 -7.74 34.87
C ILE A 667 -20.26 -7.58 35.71
N LEU A 668 -19.11 -7.86 35.09
CA LEU A 668 -17.79 -7.64 35.66
C LEU A 668 -17.18 -6.39 35.00
N GLU A 669 -17.01 -5.33 35.78
CA GLU A 669 -16.34 -4.08 35.38
C GLU A 669 -15.01 -3.97 36.15
N PRO A 670 -13.89 -4.49 35.62
CA PRO A 670 -12.61 -4.53 36.36
C PRO A 670 -12.12 -3.14 36.76
N GLY A 671 -12.41 -2.16 35.90
CA GLY A 671 -12.16 -0.75 36.13
C GLY A 671 -10.69 -0.34 36.11
N PRO A 672 -10.42 0.97 36.06
CA PRO A 672 -9.08 1.49 35.83
C PRO A 672 -8.16 1.43 37.06
N ASN A 673 -8.66 0.95 38.21
CA ASN A 673 -7.92 0.95 39.47
C ASN A 673 -6.78 -0.07 39.51
N ALA A 674 -6.87 -1.17 38.76
CA ALA A 674 -5.76 -2.12 38.63
C ALA A 674 -4.51 -1.43 38.06
N PHE A 675 -4.71 -0.51 37.12
CA PHE A 675 -3.63 0.30 36.55
C PHE A 675 -3.27 1.51 37.42
N GLY A 676 -4.25 2.33 37.79
CA GLY A 676 -4.01 3.69 38.27
C GLY A 676 -3.99 3.89 39.79
N ALA A 677 -4.64 3.02 40.57
CA ALA A 677 -4.71 3.16 42.03
C ALA A 677 -3.92 2.08 42.75
N GLN A 678 -4.21 0.82 42.44
CA GLN A 678 -3.66 -0.35 43.12
C GLN A 678 -2.35 -0.84 42.51
N GLU A 679 -2.06 -0.41 41.27
CA GLU A 679 -0.92 -0.82 40.46
C GLU A 679 -0.68 -2.34 40.55
N THR A 680 -1.75 -3.11 40.30
CA THR A 680 -1.73 -4.58 40.30
C THR A 680 -0.69 -5.07 39.28
N PRO A 681 0.18 -6.04 39.64
CA PRO A 681 1.13 -6.60 38.67
C PRO A 681 0.39 -7.09 37.42
N LEU A 682 0.82 -6.69 36.23
CA LEU A 682 0.09 -7.01 35.00
C LEU A 682 -0.03 -8.54 34.78
N GLY A 683 1.07 -9.26 35.03
CA GLY A 683 1.16 -10.71 34.78
C GLY A 683 1.16 -11.04 33.29
N VAL A 684 0.85 -12.30 32.99
CA VAL A 684 0.81 -12.82 31.62
C VAL A 684 -0.49 -13.58 31.35
N LEU A 685 -0.87 -13.66 30.08
CA LEU A 685 -2.00 -14.48 29.64
C LEU A 685 -1.76 -15.95 30.02
N GLY A 686 -2.70 -16.54 30.75
CA GLY A 686 -2.57 -17.89 31.32
C GLY A 686 -2.37 -17.92 32.84
N ASP A 687 -2.06 -16.78 33.46
CA ASP A 687 -2.19 -16.66 34.92
C ASP A 687 -3.63 -16.95 35.36
N THR A 688 -3.81 -17.59 36.53
CA THR A 688 -5.13 -18.03 37.02
C THR A 688 -5.42 -17.67 38.48
N THR A 689 -4.56 -16.88 39.12
CA THR A 689 -4.70 -16.47 40.53
C THR A 689 -4.84 -14.96 40.67
N TYR A 690 -5.35 -14.47 41.79
CA TYR A 690 -5.50 -13.04 42.07
C TYR A 690 -4.17 -12.26 42.23
N ALA A 691 -3.00 -12.90 42.03
CA ALA A 691 -1.71 -12.24 42.17
C ALA A 691 -1.42 -11.20 41.06
N THR A 692 -1.99 -11.40 39.86
CA THR A 692 -1.75 -10.53 38.69
C THR A 692 -3.07 -10.06 38.08
N HIS A 693 -3.04 -9.04 37.22
CA HIS A 693 -4.24 -8.54 36.56
C HIS A 693 -4.84 -9.62 35.63
N HIS A 694 -4.03 -10.23 34.76
CA HIS A 694 -4.46 -11.36 33.93
C HIS A 694 -5.07 -12.49 34.77
N GLY A 695 -4.36 -12.91 35.83
CA GLY A 695 -4.84 -13.99 36.69
C GLY A 695 -6.07 -13.63 37.50
N SER A 696 -6.21 -12.38 37.94
CA SER A 696 -7.34 -11.91 38.72
C SER A 696 -8.65 -11.91 37.92
N LEU A 697 -8.58 -11.59 36.63
CA LEU A 697 -9.72 -11.66 35.71
C LEU A 697 -10.19 -13.12 35.54
N TRP A 698 -9.25 -14.06 35.36
CA TRP A 698 -9.55 -15.49 35.31
C TRP A 698 -10.16 -16.00 36.61
N ALA A 699 -9.48 -15.74 37.73
CA ALA A 699 -9.90 -16.19 39.05
C ALA A 699 -11.28 -15.64 39.41
N ALA A 700 -11.57 -14.39 39.07
CA ALA A 700 -12.89 -13.78 39.27
C ALA A 700 -13.98 -14.51 38.48
N CYS A 701 -13.77 -14.79 37.20
CA CYS A 701 -14.76 -15.51 36.40
C CYS A 701 -15.00 -16.94 36.92
N ALA A 702 -13.94 -17.63 37.34
CA ALA A 702 -14.05 -18.94 37.97
C ALA A 702 -14.81 -18.88 39.30
N ALA A 703 -14.51 -17.92 40.17
CA ALA A 703 -15.20 -17.72 41.44
C ALA A 703 -16.68 -17.35 41.25
N ILE A 704 -16.99 -16.48 40.29
CA ILE A 704 -18.37 -16.14 39.91
C ILE A 704 -19.12 -17.39 39.47
N ARG A 705 -18.49 -18.25 38.65
CA ARG A 705 -19.12 -19.50 38.20
C ARG A 705 -19.37 -20.47 39.36
N VAL A 706 -18.52 -20.50 40.38
CA VAL A 706 -18.75 -21.30 41.58
C VAL A 706 -19.92 -20.72 42.40
N GLN A 707 -19.98 -19.40 42.55
CA GLN A 707 -21.00 -18.72 43.34
C GLN A 707 -22.39 -18.71 42.69
N ALA A 708 -22.46 -18.49 41.38
CA ALA A 708 -23.67 -18.44 40.58
C ALA A 708 -23.50 -19.29 39.30
N PRO A 709 -23.64 -20.63 39.39
CA PRO A 709 -23.32 -21.57 38.30
C PRO A 709 -24.06 -21.35 36.99
N ASN A 710 -25.28 -20.82 37.08
CA ASN A 710 -26.17 -20.58 35.95
C ASN A 710 -26.05 -19.15 35.40
N ALA A 711 -25.35 -18.26 36.09
CA ALA A 711 -25.20 -16.89 35.64
C ALA A 711 -24.33 -16.82 34.39
N LYS A 712 -24.77 -16.01 33.43
CA LYS A 712 -23.92 -15.56 32.33
C LYS A 712 -22.98 -14.48 32.87
N ILE A 713 -21.76 -14.42 32.35
CA ILE A 713 -20.78 -13.40 32.75
C ILE A 713 -20.52 -12.53 31.54
N VAL A 714 -20.68 -11.21 31.69
CA VAL A 714 -20.34 -10.21 30.69
C VAL A 714 -19.31 -9.28 31.30
N MET A 715 -18.20 -9.06 30.60
CA MET A 715 -17.17 -8.12 31.06
C MET A 715 -17.31 -6.78 30.36
N ILE A 716 -17.35 -5.68 31.11
CA ILE A 716 -17.23 -4.32 30.57
C ILE A 716 -15.78 -3.88 30.76
N GLY A 717 -15.09 -3.64 29.65
CA GLY A 717 -13.70 -3.24 29.67
C GLY A 717 -13.49 -1.86 30.30
N THR A 718 -12.25 -1.56 30.62
CA THR A 718 -11.82 -0.27 31.18
C THR A 718 -11.69 0.80 30.09
N TYR A 719 -12.11 2.04 30.36
CA TYR A 719 -11.76 3.22 29.55
C TYR A 719 -10.67 4.08 30.20
N SER A 720 -10.08 4.98 29.41
CA SER A 720 -9.08 5.95 29.89
C SER A 720 -9.70 7.16 30.58
N GLY A 721 -9.10 7.62 31.67
CA GLY A 721 -9.29 8.99 32.16
C GLY A 721 -8.75 10.05 31.17
N GLY A 722 -9.07 11.31 31.46
CA GLY A 722 -8.71 12.50 30.68
C GLY A 722 -7.23 12.92 30.78
N PRO A 723 -6.82 13.96 30.02
CA PRO A 723 -5.43 14.38 29.91
C PRO A 723 -4.84 14.95 31.20
N GLY A 724 -5.63 15.58 32.06
CA GLY A 724 -5.26 16.09 33.38
C GLY A 724 -5.29 15.03 34.50
N HIS A 725 -5.94 13.88 34.31
CA HIS A 725 -6.05 12.86 35.35
C HIS A 725 -4.69 12.24 35.69
N ALA A 726 -4.26 12.36 36.95
CA ALA A 726 -2.87 12.09 37.34
C ALA A 726 -2.43 10.63 37.13
N THR A 727 -3.33 9.66 37.35
CA THR A 727 -2.96 8.25 37.50
C THR A 727 -3.64 7.29 36.52
N HIS A 728 -4.89 7.55 36.10
CA HIS A 728 -5.74 6.64 35.31
C HIS A 728 -5.87 7.02 33.83
N ARG A 729 -4.90 7.74 33.26
CA ARG A 729 -4.91 8.17 31.85
C ARG A 729 -3.99 7.33 30.95
N ILE A 730 -4.34 7.18 29.68
CA ILE A 730 -3.41 6.69 28.64
C ILE A 730 -2.23 7.63 28.47
N GLY A 731 -1.11 7.11 27.96
CA GLY A 731 0.15 7.85 27.84
C GLY A 731 0.96 7.93 29.13
N ARG A 732 0.47 7.36 30.25
CA ARG A 732 1.24 7.15 31.49
C ARG A 732 1.74 5.71 31.58
N THR A 733 2.93 5.56 32.17
CA THR A 733 3.44 4.29 32.73
C THR A 733 3.28 4.30 34.25
N ASN A 734 2.74 3.24 34.82
CA ASN A 734 2.54 3.11 36.27
C ASN A 734 3.82 2.68 37.01
N GLY A 735 3.80 2.63 38.34
CA GLY A 735 4.96 2.25 39.15
C GLY A 735 5.43 0.81 38.96
N GLN A 736 4.66 -0.04 38.28
CA GLN A 736 5.05 -1.39 37.86
C GLN A 736 5.65 -1.43 36.43
N GLY A 737 5.86 -0.29 35.79
CA GLY A 737 6.42 -0.21 34.43
C GLY A 737 5.42 -0.53 33.31
N ASN A 738 4.11 -0.61 33.61
CA ASN A 738 3.07 -0.98 32.65
C ASN A 738 2.22 0.24 32.25
N THR A 739 1.54 0.15 31.11
CA THR A 739 0.66 1.19 30.54
C THR A 739 -0.80 0.78 30.64
N LEU A 740 -1.75 1.73 30.70
CA LEU A 740 -3.19 1.43 30.76
C LEU A 740 -3.67 0.57 29.58
N VAL A 741 -3.08 0.79 28.39
CA VAL A 741 -3.39 0.02 27.18
C VAL A 741 -3.08 -1.46 27.37
N GLN A 742 -2.04 -1.82 28.12
CA GLN A 742 -1.74 -3.21 28.43
C GLN A 742 -2.79 -3.85 29.34
N PHE A 743 -3.38 -3.10 30.28
CA PHE A 743 -4.48 -3.59 31.11
C PHE A 743 -5.76 -3.76 30.29
N MET A 744 -6.14 -2.76 29.48
CA MET A 744 -7.28 -2.86 28.55
C MET A 744 -7.15 -4.05 27.59
N LYS A 745 -5.92 -4.33 27.13
CA LYS A 745 -5.62 -5.49 26.28
C LYS A 745 -5.79 -6.80 27.06
N ALA A 746 -5.27 -6.88 28.28
CA ALA A 746 -5.38 -8.06 29.13
C ALA A 746 -6.84 -8.44 29.41
N GLU A 747 -7.71 -7.46 29.68
CA GLU A 747 -9.15 -7.68 29.88
C GLU A 747 -9.79 -8.35 28.67
N ARG A 748 -9.53 -7.84 27.46
CA ARG A 748 -10.04 -8.42 26.22
C ARG A 748 -9.49 -9.82 25.95
N GLU A 749 -8.19 -10.02 26.14
CA GLU A 749 -7.54 -11.32 25.89
C GLU A 749 -8.06 -12.40 26.84
N VAL A 750 -8.24 -12.09 28.13
CA VAL A 750 -8.80 -13.05 29.10
C VAL A 750 -10.28 -13.33 28.81
N ALA A 751 -11.07 -12.31 28.47
CA ALA A 751 -12.48 -12.52 28.10
C ALA A 751 -12.63 -13.46 26.89
N ASN A 752 -11.81 -13.24 25.85
CA ASN A 752 -11.76 -14.12 24.69
C ASN A 752 -11.31 -15.54 25.04
N MET A 753 -10.27 -15.68 25.87
CA MET A 753 -9.75 -16.97 26.30
C MET A 753 -10.78 -17.78 27.10
N LEU A 754 -11.65 -17.11 27.86
CA LEU A 754 -12.73 -17.72 28.63
C LEU A 754 -14.05 -17.87 27.86
N ALA A 755 -14.09 -17.41 26.60
CA ALA A 755 -15.30 -17.37 25.77
C ALA A 755 -16.48 -16.65 26.46
N ILE A 756 -16.20 -15.56 27.18
CA ILE A 756 -17.24 -14.70 27.77
C ILE A 756 -17.42 -13.44 26.93
N PRO A 757 -18.65 -12.91 26.80
CA PRO A 757 -18.87 -11.64 26.09
C PRO A 757 -18.10 -10.47 26.73
N PHE A 758 -17.55 -9.62 25.87
CA PHE A 758 -16.78 -8.44 26.24
C PHE A 758 -17.39 -7.18 25.60
N ILE A 759 -17.70 -6.19 26.43
CA ILE A 759 -18.14 -4.86 26.02
C ILE A 759 -16.93 -3.93 26.06
N ASP A 760 -16.47 -3.52 24.88
CA ASP A 760 -15.42 -2.52 24.75
C ASP A 760 -16.01 -1.12 24.93
N ILE A 761 -16.05 -0.66 26.17
CA ILE A 761 -16.69 0.61 26.52
C ILE A 761 -16.01 1.83 25.89
N SER A 762 -14.76 1.71 25.41
CA SER A 762 -14.08 2.81 24.71
C SER A 762 -14.80 3.22 23.42
N GLN A 763 -15.54 2.29 22.81
CA GLN A 763 -16.35 2.54 21.62
C GLN A 763 -17.63 3.34 21.90
N SER A 764 -18.01 3.53 23.16
CA SER A 764 -19.06 4.49 23.53
C SER A 764 -18.64 5.94 23.21
N GLY A 765 -17.35 6.18 22.99
CA GLY A 765 -16.76 7.50 22.81
C GLY A 765 -16.37 8.18 24.12
N ILE A 766 -16.45 7.49 25.26
CA ILE A 766 -15.94 7.97 26.55
C ILE A 766 -14.45 7.62 26.65
N GLY A 767 -13.61 8.62 26.91
CA GLY A 767 -12.19 8.40 27.09
C GLY A 767 -11.37 9.68 27.15
N TYR A 768 -10.08 9.56 26.85
CA TYR A 768 -9.08 10.62 27.00
C TYR A 768 -9.48 11.96 26.35
N LEU A 769 -9.87 11.93 25.07
CA LEU A 769 -10.20 13.13 24.28
C LEU A 769 -11.55 13.75 24.63
N THR A 770 -12.44 13.00 25.29
CA THR A 770 -13.83 13.39 25.54
C THR A 770 -14.13 13.56 27.03
N SER A 771 -13.10 13.57 27.87
CA SER A 771 -13.20 13.71 29.33
C SER A 771 -14.00 14.95 29.76
N THR A 772 -13.79 16.10 29.13
CA THR A 772 -14.55 17.33 29.43
C THR A 772 -16.03 17.24 29.07
N LEU A 773 -16.40 16.36 28.12
CA LEU A 773 -17.79 16.14 27.73
C LEU A 773 -18.49 15.16 28.67
N TYR A 774 -17.79 14.13 29.12
CA TYR A 774 -18.41 12.94 29.74
C TYR A 774 -17.97 12.62 31.16
N MET A 775 -17.02 13.36 31.76
CA MET A 775 -16.50 13.08 33.11
C MET A 775 -16.54 14.32 34.01
N PHE A 776 -16.71 14.12 35.32
CA PHE A 776 -16.67 15.21 36.32
C PHE A 776 -15.24 15.63 36.66
N ASP A 777 -14.39 14.65 36.87
CA ASP A 777 -13.04 14.77 37.41
C ASP A 777 -12.02 14.10 36.50
N GLU A 778 -12.35 14.04 35.20
CA GLU A 778 -11.59 13.32 34.19
C GLU A 778 -11.44 11.81 34.42
N LEU A 779 -12.27 11.20 35.27
CA LEU A 779 -12.38 9.74 35.40
C LEU A 779 -13.83 9.27 35.54
N HIS A 780 -14.55 9.82 36.51
CA HIS A 780 -15.90 9.40 36.84
C HIS A 780 -16.92 10.04 35.91
N PRO A 781 -17.88 9.28 35.34
CA PRO A 781 -18.83 9.81 34.39
C PRO A 781 -19.70 10.93 34.99
N ASN A 782 -19.90 12.02 34.23
CA ASN A 782 -20.93 13.01 34.52
C ASN A 782 -22.31 12.50 34.04
N PRO A 783 -23.44 13.25 34.15
CA PRO A 783 -24.74 12.75 33.70
C PRO A 783 -24.79 12.38 32.21
N ALA A 784 -24.10 13.15 31.35
CA ALA A 784 -24.02 12.85 29.92
C ALA A 784 -23.17 11.60 29.63
N GLY A 785 -22.05 11.44 30.34
CA GLY A 785 -21.22 10.24 30.28
C GLY A 785 -21.94 9.01 30.83
N SER A 786 -22.69 9.16 31.92
CA SER A 786 -23.50 8.10 32.53
C SER A 786 -24.57 7.59 31.56
N LEU A 787 -25.27 8.51 30.89
CA LEU A 787 -26.24 8.18 29.86
C LEU A 787 -25.59 7.46 28.67
N ARG A 788 -24.45 7.97 28.20
CA ARG A 788 -23.70 7.38 27.07
C ARG A 788 -23.18 5.98 27.38
N HIS A 789 -22.61 5.77 28.57
CA HIS A 789 -22.14 4.48 29.05
C HIS A 789 -23.30 3.48 29.12
N ALA A 790 -24.38 3.84 29.82
CA ALA A 790 -25.55 2.97 29.98
C ALA A 790 -26.24 2.65 28.65
N THR A 791 -26.34 3.62 27.73
CA THR A 791 -26.94 3.41 26.41
C THR A 791 -26.13 2.40 25.60
N TYR A 792 -24.80 2.57 25.57
CA TYR A 792 -23.92 1.66 24.85
C TYR A 792 -23.97 0.25 25.44
N ASP A 793 -23.89 0.11 26.76
CA ASP A 793 -23.99 -1.19 27.44
C ASP A 793 -25.33 -1.88 27.18
N ALA A 794 -26.44 -1.13 27.26
CA ALA A 794 -27.78 -1.67 27.03
C ALA A 794 -27.93 -2.21 25.60
N GLU A 795 -27.41 -1.49 24.60
CA GLU A 795 -27.42 -1.95 23.20
C GLU A 795 -26.53 -3.17 22.99
N CYS A 796 -25.34 -3.20 23.59
CA CYS A 796 -24.49 -4.39 23.55
C CYS A 796 -25.16 -5.61 24.20
N LEU A 797 -25.81 -5.44 25.35
CA LEU A 797 -26.53 -6.54 26.02
C LEU A 797 -27.71 -7.03 25.18
N ARG A 798 -28.50 -6.12 24.60
CA ARG A 798 -29.58 -6.44 23.67
C ARG A 798 -29.09 -7.24 22.47
N GLU A 799 -27.97 -6.82 21.88
CA GLU A 799 -27.33 -7.55 20.79
C GLU A 799 -26.88 -8.96 21.22
N MET A 800 -26.27 -9.10 22.40
CA MET A 800 -25.87 -10.41 22.94
C MET A 800 -27.09 -11.31 23.17
N VAL A 801 -28.20 -10.76 23.67
CA VAL A 801 -29.47 -11.48 23.83
C VAL A 801 -30.00 -11.97 22.49
N ARG A 802 -30.01 -11.13 21.46
CA ARG A 802 -30.41 -11.52 20.09
C ARG A 802 -29.52 -12.63 19.52
N ARG A 803 -28.27 -12.72 19.98
CA ARG A 803 -27.31 -13.78 19.66
C ARG A 803 -27.36 -14.99 20.60
N GLY A 804 -28.33 -15.04 21.51
CA GLY A 804 -28.60 -16.20 22.36
C GLY A 804 -27.91 -16.20 23.72
N LEU A 805 -27.64 -15.03 24.32
CA LEU A 805 -27.02 -14.95 25.66
C LEU A 805 -27.72 -15.82 26.72
N PHE A 806 -29.06 -15.89 26.67
CA PHE A 806 -29.90 -16.64 27.62
C PHE A 806 -30.59 -17.88 27.03
N THR A 807 -30.37 -18.21 25.75
CA THR A 807 -31.03 -19.34 25.06
C THR A 807 -30.19 -20.60 25.03
#